data_AF-A0A078BB85-F1
#
_entry.id   AF-A0A078BB85-F1
#
_cell.length_a   1.000
_cell.length_b   1.000
_cell.length_c   1.000
_cell.angle_alpha   90.00
_cell.angle_beta   90.00
_cell.angle_gamma   90.00
#
_symmetry.space_group_name_H-M   'P 1'
#
loop_
_entity.id
_entity.type
_entity.pdbx_description
1 polymer ?
#
loop_
_entity_poly.entity_id
_entity_poly.type
_entity_poly.pdbx_seq_one_letter_code
_entity_poly.pdbx_strand_id
1 'polypeptide(L)'
;MSDNGGSPEKAEKIVSIDDINPDEVYDKSIKLILNSPRTLEACRRQGIDPADLDRITEDKIKEQIAQRERKKNIPRVLIDIRMAHYEEKRKQKFKLIKEERLIIMDEAEKGSKIFRNSAGNSITRSQSKINMRQITSLIVGGAFGASTIITDRKFVSTNSFVQPGPSTMMMSQSAGQMQSSMLEKEKRELEKIKYRQKKDMEQMMEYELKMDQIRQKNEDKFKVQREKEERRRIEIARQQKEAEEKKKQDEEKKRIKMEQDALEQKRRQEELYKKELEKAEKQRKIEEQKKKDIIVKEEERKKKQEEFQLQTEMILAEQQKAVEMRKTELDKREQERREFMYKKQIERQKFASQKREQAEKKIEQARQTAEMSLQQQRSEFEKRSQQVELKRKFFEQQREKEKQDIQQRSIVRQQEIQKVIEQNQIQEEQRKVQIRQLQKIAEERTQKLSIERQKEIEVKKKFVLEKEKHSEEVRKQMEEREISRVDLIKKKRQEKDVILSKTQSERDWQLMLKREMDLIKREEKVENVERIAKAQEYKKQKVLEKIEYGNIKSEQLRKEKEKLLETRFAVRREADKQKQIIMDAFESMKRKGKIDNTALAKYGIDFSIKEEANEMDIDEVKKRQNKEMNQLMEIENEAEKERVEKINSTSDEGEKEKLQQENDQAKAHTSNRINQLHNSHQQEIKILTDE
;
A
#
# COMPACT_ATOMS: atom_id res chain seq x y z
N MET A 1 65.97 -0.88 -29.45
CA MET A 1 66.10 -1.88 -28.36
C MET A 1 65.62 -1.20 -27.09
N SER A 2 64.30 -1.08 -26.94
CA SER A 2 63.65 -0.54 -25.76
C SER A 2 62.92 -1.70 -25.09
N ASP A 3 63.52 -2.19 -24.02
CA ASP A 3 63.00 -3.23 -23.13
C ASP A 3 61.68 -2.75 -22.51
N ASN A 4 60.56 -3.00 -23.19
CA ASN A 4 59.24 -2.95 -22.60
C ASN A 4 59.01 -4.27 -21.85
N GLY A 5 59.66 -4.39 -20.69
CA GLY A 5 59.36 -5.38 -19.66
C GLY A 5 57.99 -5.10 -19.05
N GLY A 6 56.92 -5.28 -19.83
CA GLY A 6 55.56 -5.31 -19.36
C GLY A 6 55.40 -6.50 -18.44
N SER A 7 55.52 -6.25 -17.13
CA SER A 7 55.14 -7.22 -16.10
C SER A 7 53.73 -7.70 -16.42
N PRO A 8 53.46 -9.02 -16.49
CA PRO A 8 52.12 -9.51 -16.81
C PRO A 8 51.15 -8.91 -15.79
N GLU A 9 50.32 -7.96 -16.24
CA GLU A 9 49.25 -7.39 -15.46
C GLU A 9 48.43 -8.56 -14.94
N LYS A 10 48.55 -8.82 -13.63
CA LYS A 10 47.78 -9.87 -12.97
C LYS A 10 46.33 -9.52 -13.21
N ALA A 11 45.64 -10.32 -14.03
CA ALA A 11 44.23 -10.15 -14.33
C ALA A 11 43.49 -9.87 -13.02
N GLU A 12 42.84 -8.71 -12.93
CA GLU A 12 42.17 -8.28 -11.71
C GLU A 12 41.18 -9.38 -11.30
N LYS A 13 41.34 -9.88 -10.06
CA LYS A 13 40.48 -10.92 -9.53
C LYS A 13 39.02 -10.42 -9.58
N ILE A 14 38.14 -11.19 -10.19
CA ILE A 14 36.70 -10.86 -10.19
C ILE A 14 36.17 -11.09 -8.77
N VAL A 15 35.73 -10.03 -8.12
CA VAL A 15 35.12 -10.02 -6.78
C VAL A 15 33.61 -9.81 -6.94
N SER A 16 32.85 -10.75 -6.40
CA SER A 16 31.40 -10.72 -6.35
C SER A 16 30.88 -10.35 -4.96
N ILE A 17 29.58 -10.08 -4.84
CA ILE A 17 28.96 -9.79 -3.54
C ILE A 17 29.07 -10.92 -2.52
N ASP A 18 29.28 -12.16 -2.99
CA ASP A 18 29.41 -13.33 -2.12
C ASP A 18 30.80 -13.43 -1.50
N ASP A 19 31.80 -12.82 -2.15
CA ASP A 19 33.18 -12.73 -1.64
C ASP A 19 33.34 -11.61 -0.60
N ILE A 20 32.34 -10.73 -0.46
CA ILE A 20 32.35 -9.63 0.50
C ILE A 20 31.64 -10.05 1.78
N ASN A 21 32.38 -10.01 2.90
CA ASN A 21 31.82 -10.21 4.22
C ASN A 21 31.16 -8.89 4.69
N PRO A 22 29.85 -8.86 4.97
CA PRO A 22 29.20 -7.64 5.43
C PRO A 22 29.76 -7.14 6.77
N ASP A 23 30.33 -8.00 7.62
CA ASP A 23 30.83 -7.58 8.94
C ASP A 23 32.29 -7.08 8.91
N GLU A 24 33.01 -7.28 7.80
CA GLU A 24 34.39 -6.85 7.64
C GLU A 24 34.48 -5.36 7.24
N VAL A 25 35.49 -4.66 7.74
CA VAL A 25 35.76 -3.27 7.39
C VAL A 25 36.80 -3.25 6.28
N TYR A 26 36.41 -2.70 5.13
CA TYR A 26 37.29 -2.55 3.97
C TYR A 26 37.85 -1.13 3.91
N ASP A 27 39.16 -0.99 3.66
CA ASP A 27 39.82 0.31 3.50
C ASP A 27 39.40 1.03 2.21
N LYS A 28 39.01 0.27 1.19
CA LYS A 28 38.52 0.78 -0.09
C LYS A 28 37.00 0.69 -0.15
N SER A 29 36.38 1.67 -0.82
CA SER A 29 34.94 1.63 -1.12
C SER A 29 34.60 0.34 -1.86
N ILE A 30 33.49 -0.28 -1.45
CA ILE A 30 32.94 -1.50 -2.05
C ILE A 30 32.64 -1.28 -3.53
N LYS A 31 32.34 -0.05 -3.95
CA LYS A 31 32.20 0.32 -5.35
C LYS A 31 33.45 0.05 -6.19
N LEU A 32 34.65 0.21 -5.61
CA LEU A 32 35.92 -0.06 -6.28
C LEU A 32 36.33 -1.54 -6.20
N ILE A 33 35.80 -2.27 -5.22
CA ILE A 33 36.09 -3.69 -5.02
C ILE A 33 35.19 -4.55 -5.92
N LEU A 34 33.91 -4.23 -6.02
CA LEU A 34 32.93 -4.99 -6.81
C LEU A 34 33.12 -4.76 -8.32
N ASN A 35 33.66 -5.76 -9.01
CA ASN A 35 33.82 -5.76 -10.46
C ASN A 35 33.01 -6.88 -11.17
N SER A 36 32.36 -7.78 -10.42
CA SER A 36 31.53 -8.85 -11.00
C SER A 36 30.34 -8.28 -11.78
N PRO A 37 30.22 -8.53 -13.11
CA PRO A 37 29.16 -7.95 -13.94
C PRO A 37 27.75 -8.32 -13.46
N ARG A 38 27.55 -9.57 -13.04
CA ARG A 38 26.25 -10.05 -12.51
C ARG A 38 25.87 -9.35 -11.20
N THR A 39 26.87 -9.06 -10.37
CA THR A 39 26.64 -8.34 -9.12
C THR A 39 26.27 -6.88 -9.41
N LEU A 40 26.99 -6.22 -10.33
CA LEU A 40 26.67 -4.86 -10.74
C LEU A 40 25.30 -4.77 -11.42
N GLU A 41 24.92 -5.79 -12.17
CA GLU A 41 23.56 -5.91 -12.73
C GLU A 41 22.51 -6.06 -11.63
N ALA A 42 22.75 -6.92 -10.64
CA ALA A 42 21.86 -7.09 -9.48
C ALA A 42 21.65 -5.77 -8.72
N CYS A 43 22.72 -5.00 -8.48
CA CYS A 43 22.66 -3.67 -7.88
C CYS A 43 21.75 -2.74 -8.68
N ARG A 44 21.93 -2.68 -10.01
CA ARG A 44 21.11 -1.84 -10.90
C ARG A 44 19.65 -2.25 -10.94
N ARG A 45 19.36 -3.57 -11.01
CA ARG A 45 17.98 -4.10 -10.97
C ARG A 45 17.26 -3.74 -9.68
N GLN A 46 17.97 -3.75 -8.55
CA GLN A 46 17.44 -3.38 -7.24
C GLN A 46 17.46 -1.86 -6.97
N GLY A 47 18.07 -1.06 -7.85
CA GLY A 47 18.21 0.40 -7.66
C GLY A 47 19.14 0.79 -6.51
N ILE A 48 20.09 -0.08 -6.16
CA ILE A 48 21.08 0.14 -5.08
C ILE A 48 22.42 0.51 -5.72
N ASP A 49 23.06 1.60 -5.27
CA ASP A 49 24.43 1.93 -5.70
C ASP A 49 25.43 1.06 -4.91
N PRO A 50 26.48 0.50 -5.53
CA PRO A 50 27.57 -0.15 -4.78
C PRO A 50 28.16 0.71 -3.65
N ALA A 51 28.16 2.04 -3.78
CA ALA A 51 28.59 2.95 -2.70
C ALA A 51 27.65 2.95 -1.48
N ASP A 52 26.39 2.56 -1.65
CA ASP A 52 25.42 2.42 -0.56
C ASP A 52 25.72 1.22 0.36
N LEU A 53 26.64 0.35 -0.07
CA LEU A 53 27.13 -0.79 0.70
C LEU A 53 28.33 -0.43 1.57
N ASP A 54 28.86 0.79 1.45
CA ASP A 54 29.97 1.24 2.30
C ASP A 54 29.49 1.45 3.74
N ARG A 55 30.34 1.08 4.70
CA ARG A 55 30.06 1.33 6.12
C ARG A 55 30.17 2.83 6.39
N ILE A 56 29.14 3.41 6.99
CA ILE A 56 29.14 4.83 7.34
C ILE A 56 29.92 5.01 8.66
N THR A 57 30.88 5.95 8.66
CA THR A 57 31.68 6.26 9.84
C THR A 57 30.89 7.09 10.86
N GLU A 58 31.25 6.97 12.13
CA GLU A 58 30.64 7.74 13.23
C GLU A 58 30.72 9.25 12.97
N ASP A 59 31.86 9.72 12.45
CA ASP A 59 32.09 11.13 12.12
C ASP A 59 31.13 11.65 11.04
N LYS A 60 30.83 10.84 10.03
CA LYS A 60 29.88 11.23 8.97
C LYS A 60 28.46 11.32 9.50
N ILE A 61 28.05 10.42 10.40
CA ILE A 61 26.75 10.49 11.08
C ILE A 61 26.69 11.72 11.98
N LYS A 62 27.75 11.99 12.73
CA LYS A 62 27.88 13.17 13.58
C LYS A 62 27.79 14.44 12.75
N GLU A 63 28.45 14.50 11.59
CA GLU A 63 28.36 15.62 10.66
C GLU A 63 26.94 15.81 10.13
N GLN A 64 26.26 14.73 9.70
CA GLN A 64 24.87 14.79 9.22
C GLN A 64 23.89 15.32 10.28
N ILE A 65 24.02 14.89 11.53
CA ILE A 65 23.21 15.41 12.64
C ILE A 65 23.59 16.87 12.93
N ALA A 66 24.88 17.21 12.89
CA ALA A 66 25.38 18.56 13.19
C ALA A 66 24.88 19.59 12.18
N GLN A 67 24.94 19.25 10.89
CA GLN A 67 24.45 20.08 9.79
C GLN A 67 22.95 20.36 9.93
N ARG A 68 22.17 19.37 10.39
CA ARG A 68 20.72 19.48 10.56
C ARG A 68 20.31 20.27 11.79
N GLU A 69 20.85 19.92 12.95
CA GLU A 69 20.48 20.52 14.24
C GLU A 69 21.19 21.85 14.50
N ARG A 70 22.21 22.20 13.69
CA ARG A 70 23.09 23.36 13.89
C ARG A 70 23.75 23.36 15.28
N LYS A 71 23.97 22.17 15.85
CA LYS A 71 24.58 21.96 17.17
C LYS A 71 25.86 21.16 17.03
N LYS A 72 26.93 21.63 17.69
CA LYS A 72 28.23 20.93 17.73
C LYS A 72 28.24 19.75 18.72
N ASN A 73 27.47 19.87 19.81
CA ASN A 73 27.41 18.84 20.85
C ASN A 73 26.20 17.94 20.62
N ILE A 74 26.43 16.80 19.99
CA ILE A 74 25.41 15.81 19.69
C ILE A 74 25.53 14.68 20.70
N PRO A 75 24.42 14.29 21.36
CA PRO A 75 24.45 13.16 22.27
C PRO A 75 24.84 11.86 21.57
N ARG A 76 25.81 11.12 22.13
CA ARG A 76 26.33 9.85 21.59
C ARG A 76 25.22 8.83 21.29
N VAL A 77 24.20 8.77 22.13
CA VAL A 77 23.04 7.88 21.96
C VAL A 77 22.33 8.09 20.61
N LEU A 78 22.24 9.33 20.09
CA LEU A 78 21.63 9.57 18.78
C LEU A 78 22.50 9.05 17.64
N ILE A 79 23.82 9.15 17.81
CA ILE A 79 24.81 8.65 16.85
C ILE A 79 24.73 7.12 16.81
N ASP A 80 24.73 6.47 17.97
CA ASP A 80 24.61 5.01 18.09
C ASP A 80 23.32 4.48 17.46
N ILE A 81 22.21 5.17 17.70
CA ILE A 81 20.90 4.86 17.11
C ILE A 81 20.94 4.94 15.57
N ARG A 82 21.47 6.04 15.01
CA ARG A 82 21.59 6.18 13.55
C ARG A 82 22.55 5.16 12.97
N MET A 83 23.67 4.91 13.65
CA MET A 83 24.68 3.95 13.20
C MET A 83 24.11 2.54 13.14
N ALA A 84 23.41 2.10 14.19
CA ALA A 84 22.71 0.82 14.19
C ALA A 84 21.70 0.72 13.05
N HIS A 85 20.95 1.80 12.80
CA HIS A 85 19.99 1.84 11.71
C HIS A 85 20.63 1.71 10.32
N TYR A 86 21.67 2.51 10.04
CA TYR A 86 22.38 2.45 8.77
C TYR A 86 23.04 1.09 8.55
N GLU A 87 23.60 0.48 9.60
CA GLU A 87 24.20 -0.85 9.52
C GLU A 87 23.14 -1.93 9.22
N GLU A 88 21.97 -1.86 9.86
CA GLU A 88 20.85 -2.75 9.57
C GLU A 88 20.40 -2.61 8.10
N LYS A 89 20.25 -1.37 7.61
CA LYS A 89 19.87 -1.08 6.22
C LYS A 89 20.90 -1.56 5.22
N ARG A 90 22.18 -1.34 5.51
CA ARG A 90 23.30 -1.85 4.70
C ARG A 90 23.22 -3.37 4.58
N LYS A 91 23.05 -4.10 5.70
CA LYS A 91 22.87 -5.56 5.68
C LYS A 91 21.65 -6.01 4.88
N GLN A 92 20.53 -5.30 4.99
CA GLN A 92 19.34 -5.57 4.17
C GLN A 92 19.63 -5.39 2.67
N LYS A 93 20.37 -4.34 2.28
CA LYS A 93 20.79 -4.13 0.88
C LYS A 93 21.68 -5.26 0.37
N PHE A 94 22.66 -5.71 1.16
CA PHE A 94 23.48 -6.88 0.83
C PHE A 94 22.62 -8.12 0.53
N LYS A 95 21.65 -8.41 1.40
CA LYS A 95 20.75 -9.55 1.23
C LYS A 95 19.96 -9.45 -0.08
N LEU A 96 19.38 -8.29 -0.37
CA LEU A 96 18.61 -8.07 -1.60
C LEU A 96 19.47 -8.23 -2.87
N ILE A 97 20.72 -7.77 -2.85
CA ILE A 97 21.63 -7.93 -3.98
C ILE A 97 22.02 -9.40 -4.17
N LYS A 98 22.27 -10.13 -3.09
CA LYS A 98 22.55 -11.58 -3.15
C LYS A 98 21.38 -12.35 -3.76
N GLU A 99 20.16 -12.07 -3.31
CA GLU A 99 18.94 -12.67 -3.85
C GLU A 99 18.77 -12.35 -5.35
N GLU A 100 18.91 -11.08 -5.75
CA GLU A 100 18.78 -10.69 -7.16
C GLU A 100 19.89 -11.29 -8.05
N ARG A 101 21.11 -11.40 -7.53
CA ARG A 101 22.23 -12.04 -8.24
C ARG A 101 21.94 -13.51 -8.54
N LEU A 102 21.34 -14.24 -7.59
CA LEU A 102 20.92 -15.63 -7.81
C LEU A 102 19.89 -15.73 -8.93
N ILE A 103 18.92 -14.80 -8.97
CA ILE A 103 17.92 -14.74 -10.06
C ILE A 103 18.59 -14.51 -11.42
N ILE A 104 19.55 -13.59 -11.50
CA ILE A 104 20.32 -13.33 -12.74
C ILE A 104 21.10 -14.58 -13.19
N MET A 105 21.68 -15.32 -12.24
CA MET A 105 22.41 -16.55 -12.55
C MET A 105 21.47 -17.63 -13.12
N ASP A 106 20.30 -17.82 -12.51
CA ASP A 106 19.29 -18.75 -12.98
C ASP A 106 18.75 -18.38 -14.36
N GLU A 107 18.52 -17.09 -14.62
CA GLU A 107 18.12 -16.56 -15.93
C GLU A 107 19.19 -16.84 -17.00
N ALA A 108 20.46 -16.62 -16.67
CA ALA A 108 21.57 -16.89 -17.58
C ALA A 108 21.70 -18.39 -17.92
N GLU A 109 21.53 -19.27 -16.92
CA GLU A 109 21.53 -20.71 -17.14
C GLU A 109 20.37 -21.18 -18.02
N LYS A 110 19.15 -20.65 -17.77
CA LYS A 110 17.97 -20.93 -18.61
C LYS A 110 18.16 -20.45 -20.04
N GLY A 111 18.69 -19.23 -20.23
CA GLY A 111 18.99 -18.67 -21.55
C GLY A 111 20.02 -19.51 -22.31
N SER A 112 21.07 -19.99 -21.62
CA SER A 112 22.08 -20.86 -22.23
C SER A 112 21.52 -22.22 -22.67
N LYS A 113 20.59 -22.81 -21.89
CA LYS A 113 19.92 -24.07 -22.25
C LYS A 113 19.05 -23.94 -23.50
N ILE A 114 18.32 -22.84 -23.64
CA ILE A 114 17.50 -22.58 -24.84
C ILE A 114 18.38 -22.51 -26.09
N PHE A 115 19.51 -21.80 -26.01
CA PHE A 115 20.42 -21.65 -27.15
C PHE A 115 21.12 -22.96 -27.54
N ARG A 116 21.49 -23.82 -26.57
CA ARG A 116 22.04 -25.16 -26.86
C ARG A 116 21.01 -26.07 -27.54
N ASN A 117 19.76 -26.04 -27.09
CA ASN A 117 18.71 -26.88 -27.67
C ASN A 117 18.30 -26.42 -29.08
N SER A 118 18.38 -25.12 -29.40
CA SER A 118 18.11 -24.63 -30.76
C SER A 118 19.25 -24.88 -31.74
N ALA A 119 20.51 -24.90 -31.29
CA ALA A 119 21.67 -25.13 -32.15
C ALA A 119 22.01 -26.62 -32.36
N GLY A 120 21.56 -27.51 -31.45
CA GLY A 120 21.91 -28.93 -31.47
C GLY A 120 21.03 -29.84 -32.33
N ASN A 121 19.92 -29.35 -32.89
CA ASN A 121 18.92 -30.22 -33.53
C ASN A 121 18.93 -30.22 -35.06
N SER A 122 19.93 -29.61 -35.72
CA SER A 122 19.96 -29.52 -37.20
C SER A 122 21.10 -30.23 -37.91
N ILE A 123 22.10 -30.84 -37.23
CA ILE A 123 23.33 -31.25 -37.94
C ILE A 123 23.82 -32.70 -37.80
N THR A 124 23.31 -33.54 -36.90
CA THR A 124 23.72 -34.97 -36.88
C THR A 124 22.62 -35.91 -36.39
N ARG A 125 21.68 -36.27 -37.26
CA ARG A 125 20.87 -37.49 -37.10
C ARG A 125 20.96 -38.39 -38.31
N SER A 126 22.16 -38.92 -38.55
CA SER A 126 22.36 -40.17 -39.27
C SER A 126 22.93 -41.21 -38.31
N GLN A 127 22.12 -42.24 -38.03
CA GLN A 127 22.54 -43.53 -37.46
C GLN A 127 23.10 -43.54 -36.02
N SER A 128 22.23 -43.83 -35.06
CA SER A 128 22.55 -44.87 -34.08
C SER A 128 21.27 -45.42 -33.45
N LYS A 129 21.24 -46.74 -33.39
CA LYS A 129 20.15 -47.61 -32.97
C LYS A 129 19.98 -47.58 -31.45
N ILE A 130 18.72 -47.54 -31.02
CA ILE A 130 18.09 -48.43 -30.02
C ILE A 130 19.03 -48.95 -28.91
N ASN A 131 18.84 -48.45 -27.69
CA ASN A 131 18.70 -49.30 -26.52
C ASN A 131 17.96 -48.56 -25.41
N MET A 132 16.71 -48.97 -25.17
CA MET A 132 15.83 -48.44 -24.15
C MET A 132 15.70 -49.53 -23.07
N ARG A 133 16.37 -49.35 -21.93
CA ARG A 133 16.09 -50.12 -20.70
C ARG A 133 16.22 -49.22 -19.47
N GLN A 134 15.09 -49.14 -18.76
CA GLN A 134 14.91 -49.04 -17.31
C GLN A 134 15.68 -47.95 -16.55
N ILE A 135 14.99 -46.88 -16.16
CA ILE A 135 15.08 -46.34 -14.78
C ILE A 135 13.69 -45.86 -14.34
N THR A 136 13.04 -46.70 -13.54
CA THR A 136 11.93 -46.38 -12.62
C THR A 136 12.49 -45.84 -11.30
N SER A 137 11.69 -45.00 -10.64
CA SER A 137 11.78 -44.49 -9.25
C SER A 137 12.70 -43.29 -8.99
N LEU A 138 12.12 -42.15 -8.63
CA LEU A 138 11.93 -41.80 -7.21
C LEU A 138 11.04 -40.55 -7.05
N ILE A 139 9.95 -40.75 -6.31
CA ILE A 139 9.06 -39.74 -5.74
C ILE A 139 9.62 -39.37 -4.35
N VAL A 140 9.97 -38.10 -4.14
CA VAL A 140 9.95 -37.36 -2.85
C VAL A 140 9.81 -35.89 -3.28
N GLY A 141 8.70 -35.18 -3.06
CA GLY A 141 8.14 -34.84 -1.75
C GLY A 141 8.77 -33.53 -1.26
N GLY A 142 8.15 -32.38 -1.55
CA GLY A 142 8.70 -31.09 -1.11
C GLY A 142 7.84 -29.89 -1.51
N ALA A 143 6.85 -29.59 -0.68
CA ALA A 143 6.14 -28.32 -0.62
C ALA A 143 7.08 -27.14 -0.26
N PHE A 144 6.55 -25.91 -0.31
CA PHE A 144 7.15 -24.56 -0.20
C PHE A 144 7.43 -23.95 -1.58
N GLY A 145 6.89 -22.80 -1.99
CA GLY A 145 6.21 -21.71 -1.31
C GLY A 145 6.60 -20.40 -2.02
N ALA A 146 5.66 -19.45 -2.11
CA ALA A 146 5.83 -18.06 -2.57
C ALA A 146 5.87 -17.79 -4.10
N SER A 147 4.67 -17.56 -4.63
CA SER A 147 4.40 -16.79 -5.85
C SER A 147 4.49 -15.29 -5.56
N THR A 148 5.40 -14.59 -6.24
CA THR A 148 5.44 -13.13 -6.30
C THR A 148 4.61 -12.66 -7.49
N ILE A 149 3.52 -11.95 -7.18
CA ILE A 149 2.56 -11.39 -8.14
C ILE A 149 3.22 -10.22 -8.90
N ILE A 150 3.28 -10.38 -10.22
CA ILE A 150 3.57 -9.33 -11.20
C ILE A 150 2.29 -8.50 -11.39
N THR A 151 2.34 -7.23 -11.02
CA THR A 151 1.27 -6.27 -11.30
C THR A 151 1.43 -5.70 -12.70
N ASP A 152 0.50 -6.05 -13.59
CA ASP A 152 0.28 -5.43 -14.89
C ASP A 152 -0.28 -4.01 -14.76
N ARG A 153 0.38 -3.07 -15.45
CA ARG A 153 -0.16 -1.74 -15.75
C ARG A 153 -0.13 -1.55 -17.27
N LYS A 154 -1.30 -1.80 -17.87
CA LYS A 154 -1.91 -1.11 -19.02
C LYS A 154 -0.93 -0.31 -19.90
N PHE A 155 -0.53 -0.93 -21.02
CA PHE A 155 -0.08 -0.18 -22.19
C PHE A 155 -1.15 -0.27 -23.28
N VAL A 156 -1.61 0.91 -23.71
CA VAL A 156 -2.42 1.12 -24.89
C VAL A 156 -1.51 0.87 -26.09
N SER A 157 -1.81 -0.16 -26.88
CA SER A 157 -1.17 -0.36 -28.18
C SER A 157 -2.23 -0.34 -29.27
N THR A 158 -2.08 0.65 -30.13
CA THR A 158 -2.86 0.91 -31.33
C THR A 158 -2.55 -0.11 -32.41
N ASN A 159 -3.61 -0.68 -32.97
CA ASN A 159 -3.68 -1.49 -34.18
C ASN A 159 -2.71 -1.06 -35.29
N SER A 160 -1.89 -2.02 -35.73
CA SER A 160 -1.66 -2.31 -37.16
C SER A 160 -0.80 -3.57 -37.29
N PHE A 161 -1.42 -4.74 -37.43
CA PHE A 161 -0.74 -5.87 -38.05
C PHE A 161 -1.75 -6.73 -38.81
N VAL A 162 -1.61 -6.66 -40.13
CA VAL A 162 -2.36 -7.39 -41.14
C VAL A 162 -1.86 -8.84 -41.13
N GLN A 163 -2.74 -9.79 -40.85
CA GLN A 163 -2.55 -11.19 -41.25
C GLN A 163 -2.98 -11.37 -42.71
N PRO A 164 -2.24 -12.14 -43.53
CA PRO A 164 -2.81 -12.83 -44.66
C PRO A 164 -3.18 -14.26 -44.24
N GLY A 165 -4.48 -14.54 -44.18
CA GLY A 165 -5.01 -15.89 -44.17
C GLY A 165 -5.11 -16.43 -45.62
N PRO A 166 -4.76 -17.70 -45.86
CA PRO A 166 -4.79 -18.32 -47.18
C PRO A 166 -6.15 -18.99 -47.43
N SER A 167 -6.69 -18.90 -48.65
CA SER A 167 -7.46 -19.97 -49.29
C SER A 167 -8.10 -19.54 -50.63
N THR A 168 -7.81 -20.34 -51.66
CA THR A 168 -8.79 -20.95 -52.59
C THR A 168 -9.05 -20.34 -53.98
N MET A 169 -8.75 -21.19 -54.97
CA MET A 169 -9.30 -21.40 -56.34
C MET A 169 -8.67 -20.75 -57.61
N MET A 170 -7.97 -21.63 -58.35
CA MET A 170 -8.26 -22.14 -59.72
C MET A 170 -7.83 -21.36 -61.00
N MET A 171 -7.23 -22.16 -61.90
CA MET A 171 -7.09 -22.10 -63.36
C MET A 171 -5.84 -21.43 -64.00
N SER A 172 -4.88 -22.29 -64.34
CA SER A 172 -4.16 -22.40 -65.64
C SER A 172 -5.16 -22.50 -66.81
N GLN A 173 -4.89 -22.30 -68.11
CA GLN A 173 -3.77 -21.96 -69.00
C GLN A 173 -4.42 -21.67 -70.39
N SER A 174 -3.78 -20.86 -71.24
CA SER A 174 -3.61 -21.08 -72.70
C SER A 174 -3.21 -19.77 -73.40
N ALA A 175 -1.96 -19.69 -73.83
CA ALA A 175 -1.38 -18.55 -74.54
C ALA A 175 -1.47 -18.79 -76.06
N GLY A 176 -2.55 -18.30 -76.68
CA GLY A 176 -2.73 -18.36 -78.15
C GLY A 176 -3.40 -17.13 -78.78
N GLN A 177 -3.75 -16.11 -78.00
CA GLN A 177 -4.39 -14.86 -78.49
C GLN A 177 -3.64 -13.63 -77.94
N MET A 178 -2.41 -13.43 -78.42
CA MET A 178 -1.45 -12.51 -77.78
C MET A 178 -1.48 -11.04 -78.24
N GLN A 179 -2.40 -10.62 -79.10
CA GLN A 179 -2.51 -9.19 -79.48
C GLN A 179 -3.79 -8.47 -78.98
N SER A 180 -4.85 -9.20 -78.60
CA SER A 180 -6.05 -8.58 -78.01
C SER A 180 -6.03 -8.53 -76.48
N SER A 181 -5.29 -9.42 -75.80
CA SER A 181 -5.21 -9.41 -74.32
C SER A 181 -4.19 -8.43 -73.74
N MET A 182 -3.32 -7.84 -74.57
CA MET A 182 -2.39 -6.80 -74.11
C MET A 182 -3.14 -5.49 -73.84
N LEU A 183 -4.04 -5.07 -74.75
CA LEU A 183 -4.92 -3.92 -74.55
C LEU A 183 -5.91 -4.11 -73.39
N GLU A 184 -6.39 -5.33 -73.15
CA GLU A 184 -7.29 -5.61 -72.04
C GLU A 184 -6.54 -5.72 -70.70
N LYS A 185 -5.29 -6.19 -70.70
CA LYS A 185 -4.38 -6.09 -69.54
C LYS A 185 -3.99 -4.66 -69.26
N GLU A 186 -3.77 -3.85 -70.29
CA GLU A 186 -3.48 -2.41 -70.15
C GLU A 186 -4.72 -1.66 -69.65
N LYS A 187 -5.93 -2.03 -70.09
CA LYS A 187 -7.19 -1.52 -69.55
C LYS A 187 -7.42 -1.96 -68.10
N ARG A 188 -7.08 -3.20 -67.73
CA ARG A 188 -7.09 -3.68 -66.33
C ARG A 188 -6.00 -3.05 -65.48
N GLU A 189 -4.86 -2.71 -66.04
CA GLU A 189 -3.80 -1.98 -65.33
C GLU A 189 -4.16 -0.50 -65.16
N LEU A 190 -4.76 0.14 -66.16
CA LEU A 190 -5.36 1.47 -66.06
C LEU A 190 -6.54 1.49 -65.10
N GLU A 191 -7.38 0.45 -65.07
CA GLU A 191 -8.41 0.29 -64.04
C GLU A 191 -7.80 0.04 -62.67
N LYS A 192 -6.70 -0.72 -62.54
CA LYS A 192 -5.98 -0.88 -61.28
C LYS A 192 -5.28 0.39 -60.83
N ILE A 193 -4.85 1.25 -61.76
CA ILE A 193 -4.25 2.57 -61.48
C ILE A 193 -5.37 3.53 -61.07
N LYS A 194 -6.49 3.58 -61.81
CA LYS A 194 -7.67 4.36 -61.43
C LYS A 194 -8.28 3.87 -60.11
N TYR A 195 -8.28 2.57 -59.86
CA TYR A 195 -8.72 1.97 -58.60
C TYR A 195 -7.74 2.26 -57.47
N ARG A 196 -6.43 2.27 -57.72
CA ARG A 196 -5.44 2.72 -56.74
C ARG A 196 -5.54 4.21 -56.45
N GLN A 197 -5.71 5.05 -57.46
CA GLN A 197 -5.93 6.49 -57.31
C GLN A 197 -7.27 6.76 -56.61
N LYS A 198 -8.32 6.00 -56.92
CA LYS A 198 -9.61 6.07 -56.22
C LYS A 198 -9.47 5.60 -54.77
N LYS A 199 -8.72 4.53 -54.51
CA LYS A 199 -8.44 4.02 -53.17
C LYS A 199 -7.53 4.94 -52.37
N ASP A 200 -6.60 5.65 -53.02
CA ASP A 200 -5.76 6.67 -52.40
C ASP A 200 -6.57 7.94 -52.11
N MET A 201 -7.51 8.32 -52.98
CA MET A 201 -8.49 9.38 -52.71
C MET A 201 -9.49 8.98 -51.62
N GLU A 202 -9.95 7.73 -51.59
CA GLU A 202 -10.78 7.18 -50.50
C GLU A 202 -9.98 7.13 -49.21
N GLN A 203 -8.69 6.75 -49.23
CA GLN A 203 -7.82 6.80 -48.05
C GLN A 203 -7.52 8.22 -47.60
N MET A 204 -7.37 9.19 -48.52
CA MET A 204 -7.24 10.61 -48.17
C MET A 204 -8.55 11.17 -47.59
N MET A 205 -9.71 10.85 -48.18
CA MET A 205 -11.01 11.21 -47.61
C MET A 205 -11.25 10.52 -46.26
N GLU A 206 -10.91 9.25 -46.12
CA GLU A 206 -10.98 8.52 -44.84
C GLU A 206 -10.03 9.12 -43.81
N TYR A 207 -8.85 9.58 -44.24
CA TYR A 207 -7.92 10.29 -43.38
C TYR A 207 -8.47 11.65 -42.95
N GLU A 208 -9.06 12.42 -43.87
CA GLU A 208 -9.75 13.69 -43.55
C GLU A 208 -10.95 13.46 -42.63
N LEU A 209 -11.81 12.47 -42.92
CA LEU A 209 -12.92 12.06 -42.06
C LEU A 209 -12.43 11.59 -40.70
N LYS A 210 -11.32 10.86 -40.63
CA LYS A 210 -10.73 10.40 -39.37
C LYS A 210 -10.10 11.55 -38.60
N MET A 211 -9.50 12.52 -39.28
CA MET A 211 -8.97 13.74 -38.66
C MET A 211 -10.09 14.63 -38.14
N ASP A 212 -11.21 14.74 -38.86
CA ASP A 212 -12.39 15.46 -38.40
C ASP A 212 -13.11 14.71 -37.26
N GLN A 213 -13.18 13.38 -37.31
CA GLN A 213 -13.65 12.59 -36.17
C GLN A 213 -12.72 12.71 -34.96
N ILE A 214 -11.41 12.86 -35.15
CA ILE A 214 -10.46 13.12 -34.06
C ILE A 214 -10.66 14.55 -33.53
N ARG A 215 -10.89 15.54 -34.38
CA ARG A 215 -11.23 16.91 -33.97
C ARG A 215 -12.54 16.93 -33.18
N GLN A 216 -13.60 16.30 -33.68
CA GLN A 216 -14.88 16.17 -32.98
C GLN A 216 -14.74 15.40 -31.67
N LYS A 217 -14.03 14.27 -31.64
CA LYS A 217 -13.77 13.51 -30.40
C LYS A 217 -12.93 14.30 -29.41
N ASN A 218 -11.99 15.12 -29.87
CA ASN A 218 -11.20 15.98 -29.00
C ASN A 218 -12.03 17.16 -28.50
N GLU A 219 -12.89 17.74 -29.34
CA GLU A 219 -13.83 18.80 -28.97
C GLU A 219 -14.87 18.31 -27.97
N ASP A 220 -15.42 17.10 -28.17
CA ASP A 220 -16.35 16.44 -27.27
C ASP A 220 -15.67 16.02 -25.96
N LYS A 221 -14.42 15.54 -26.01
CA LYS A 221 -13.62 15.33 -24.80
C LYS A 221 -13.39 16.64 -24.06
N PHE A 222 -13.14 17.73 -24.78
CA PHE A 222 -12.98 19.05 -24.19
C PHE A 222 -14.28 19.56 -23.57
N LYS A 223 -15.43 19.32 -24.21
CA LYS A 223 -16.78 19.63 -23.69
C LYS A 223 -17.09 18.80 -22.45
N VAL A 224 -16.87 17.48 -22.48
CA VAL A 224 -17.06 16.58 -21.33
C VAL A 224 -16.10 16.92 -20.18
N GLN A 225 -14.87 17.35 -20.48
CA GLN A 225 -13.91 17.78 -19.47
C GLN A 225 -14.30 19.14 -18.86
N ARG A 226 -14.78 20.08 -19.68
CA ARG A 226 -15.33 21.36 -19.23
C ARG A 226 -16.59 21.17 -18.37
N GLU A 227 -17.49 20.27 -18.76
CA GLU A 227 -18.66 19.88 -17.97
C GLU A 227 -18.27 19.18 -16.67
N LYS A 228 -17.22 18.35 -16.66
CA LYS A 228 -16.70 17.73 -15.43
C LYS A 228 -16.05 18.74 -14.50
N GLU A 229 -15.36 19.75 -15.03
CA GLU A 229 -14.80 20.85 -14.25
C GLU A 229 -15.89 21.78 -13.71
N GLU A 230 -16.93 22.06 -14.49
CA GLU A 230 -18.11 22.79 -14.00
C GLU A 230 -18.88 21.98 -12.96
N ARG A 231 -19.08 20.68 -13.14
CA ARG A 231 -19.65 19.80 -12.11
C ARG A 231 -18.80 19.78 -10.85
N ARG A 232 -17.46 19.76 -10.96
CA ARG A 232 -16.57 19.87 -9.79
C ARG A 232 -16.64 21.25 -9.14
N ARG A 233 -16.75 22.34 -9.91
CA ARG A 233 -16.94 23.68 -9.36
C ARG A 233 -18.28 23.82 -8.65
N ILE A 234 -19.34 23.25 -9.22
CA ILE A 234 -20.67 23.19 -8.62
C ILE A 234 -20.65 22.30 -7.37
N GLU A 235 -19.96 21.15 -7.40
CA GLU A 235 -19.81 20.24 -6.24
C GLU A 235 -18.98 20.89 -5.12
N ILE A 236 -17.89 21.59 -5.44
CA ILE A 236 -17.07 22.33 -4.47
C ILE A 236 -17.87 23.51 -3.91
N ALA A 237 -18.63 24.23 -4.75
CA ALA A 237 -19.53 25.29 -4.29
C ALA A 237 -20.68 24.72 -3.44
N ARG A 238 -21.18 23.52 -3.76
CA ARG A 238 -22.19 22.80 -2.96
C ARG A 238 -21.61 22.36 -1.63
N GLN A 239 -20.38 21.83 -1.59
CA GLN A 239 -19.69 21.45 -0.36
C GLN A 239 -19.29 22.65 0.49
N GLN A 240 -18.93 23.78 -0.11
CA GLN A 240 -18.70 25.03 0.61
C GLN A 240 -20.01 25.60 1.17
N LYS A 241 -21.10 25.57 0.40
CA LYS A 241 -22.44 25.91 0.91
C LYS A 241 -22.92 24.95 1.99
N GLU A 242 -22.67 23.65 1.86
CA GLU A 242 -23.02 22.62 2.85
C GLU A 242 -22.16 22.74 4.12
N ALA A 243 -20.88 23.14 4.00
CA ALA A 243 -20.02 23.43 5.15
C ALA A 243 -20.40 24.75 5.85
N GLU A 244 -20.85 25.75 5.10
CA GLU A 244 -21.38 27.00 5.63
C GLU A 244 -22.76 26.81 6.27
N GLU A 245 -23.64 25.99 5.66
CA GLU A 245 -24.89 25.52 6.26
C GLU A 245 -24.64 24.67 7.48
N LYS A 246 -23.59 23.85 7.52
CA LYS A 246 -23.22 23.07 8.72
C LYS A 246 -22.69 23.95 9.85
N LYS A 247 -21.94 25.02 9.53
CA LYS A 247 -21.58 26.06 10.50
C LYS A 247 -22.80 26.83 11.01
N LYS A 248 -23.73 27.18 10.12
CA LYS A 248 -25.03 27.78 10.49
C LYS A 248 -25.87 26.82 11.33
N GLN A 249 -25.90 25.52 11.03
CA GLN A 249 -26.59 24.49 11.79
C GLN A 249 -25.95 24.24 13.17
N ASP A 250 -24.64 24.44 13.34
CA ASP A 250 -23.99 24.31 14.65
C ASP A 250 -24.15 25.59 15.50
N GLU A 251 -24.29 26.77 14.89
CA GLU A 251 -24.78 28.00 15.55
C GLU A 251 -26.28 27.91 15.86
N GLU A 252 -27.06 27.30 14.97
CA GLU A 252 -28.49 27.06 15.15
C GLU A 252 -28.73 25.95 16.19
N LYS A 253 -27.89 24.91 16.32
CA LYS A 253 -27.95 23.94 17.44
C LYS A 253 -27.72 24.59 18.80
N LYS A 254 -26.91 25.65 18.87
CA LYS A 254 -26.77 26.47 20.09
C LYS A 254 -28.01 27.33 20.36
N ARG A 255 -28.75 27.74 19.32
CA ARG A 255 -30.09 28.35 19.46
C ARG A 255 -31.18 27.32 19.79
N ILE A 256 -31.14 26.12 19.21
CA ILE A 256 -32.09 25.02 19.41
C ILE A 256 -31.98 24.45 20.83
N LYS A 257 -30.81 24.51 21.48
CA LYS A 257 -30.71 24.18 22.92
C LYS A 257 -31.42 25.20 23.81
N MET A 258 -31.55 26.45 23.38
CA MET A 258 -32.40 27.47 24.01
C MET A 258 -33.87 27.40 23.54
N GLU A 259 -34.14 26.75 22.40
CA GLU A 259 -35.49 26.49 21.87
C GLU A 259 -36.06 25.14 22.36
N GLN A 260 -35.25 24.21 22.87
CA GLN A 260 -35.67 22.96 23.49
C GLN A 260 -36.46 23.18 24.78
N ASP A 261 -36.27 24.33 25.43
CA ASP A 261 -37.12 24.83 26.51
C ASP A 261 -38.44 25.43 25.99
N ALA A 262 -38.53 25.81 24.71
CA ALA A 262 -39.75 26.28 24.04
C ALA A 262 -40.52 25.16 23.32
N LEU A 263 -39.87 24.04 23.00
CA LEU A 263 -40.45 22.95 22.19
C LEU A 263 -41.39 22.02 22.96
N GLU A 264 -41.44 22.10 24.29
CA GLU A 264 -42.47 21.41 25.07
C GLU A 264 -43.88 21.97 24.77
N GLN A 265 -43.98 23.21 24.28
CA GLN A 265 -45.23 23.80 23.76
C GLN A 265 -45.59 23.33 22.34
N LYS A 266 -44.65 22.76 21.58
CA LYS A 266 -44.88 22.31 20.20
C LYS A 266 -45.33 20.85 20.08
N ARG A 267 -45.50 20.13 21.20
CA ARG A 267 -46.16 18.81 21.27
C ARG A 267 -47.62 18.82 20.79
N ARG A 268 -48.25 19.99 20.66
CA ARG A 268 -49.65 20.17 20.19
C ARG A 268 -49.80 20.28 18.67
N GLN A 269 -48.71 20.41 17.91
CA GLN A 269 -48.79 20.64 16.45
C GLN A 269 -48.57 19.40 15.59
N GLU A 270 -48.05 18.29 16.13
CA GLU A 270 -47.75 17.08 15.34
C GLU A 270 -48.93 16.11 15.16
N GLU A 271 -50.04 16.31 15.90
CA GLU A 271 -51.33 15.66 15.58
C GLU A 271 -51.84 16.05 14.19
N LEU A 272 -51.39 17.17 13.63
CA LEU A 272 -51.76 17.63 12.27
C LEU A 272 -50.97 16.92 11.15
N TYR A 273 -49.81 16.32 11.43
CA TYR A 273 -48.97 15.64 10.42
C TYR A 273 -49.49 14.23 10.07
N LYS A 274 -50.28 13.62 10.98
CA LYS A 274 -50.88 12.30 10.78
C LYS A 274 -51.91 12.25 9.64
N LYS A 275 -52.46 13.40 9.20
CA LYS A 275 -53.42 13.51 8.09
C LYS A 275 -52.77 13.69 6.71
N GLU A 276 -51.45 13.93 6.63
CA GLU A 276 -50.71 14.05 5.37
C GLU A 276 -50.27 12.69 4.81
N LEU A 277 -50.12 11.68 5.68
CA LEU A 277 -49.69 10.33 5.32
C LEU A 277 -50.71 9.56 4.44
N GLU A 278 -51.99 9.89 4.56
CA GLU A 278 -53.10 9.14 3.94
C GLU A 278 -53.39 9.55 2.49
N LYS A 279 -52.92 10.74 2.06
CA LYS A 279 -53.08 11.23 0.68
C LYS A 279 -52.01 10.68 -0.28
N ALA A 280 -50.84 10.28 0.23
CA ALA A 280 -49.75 9.69 -0.56
C ALA A 280 -50.06 8.26 -1.03
N GLU A 281 -50.94 7.54 -0.32
CA GLU A 281 -51.21 6.13 -0.58
C GLU A 281 -52.20 5.91 -1.74
N LYS A 282 -53.06 6.91 -2.04
CA LYS A 282 -54.05 6.86 -3.14
C LYS A 282 -53.45 7.22 -4.51
N GLN A 283 -52.34 7.96 -4.56
CA GLN A 283 -51.62 8.24 -5.82
C GLN A 283 -50.79 7.05 -6.33
N ARG A 284 -50.35 6.16 -5.43
CA ARG A 284 -49.57 4.95 -5.79
C ARG A 284 -50.35 3.92 -6.62
N LYS A 285 -51.68 3.84 -6.44
CA LYS A 285 -52.51 2.82 -7.11
C LYS A 285 -52.83 3.16 -8.57
N ILE A 286 -52.76 4.44 -8.97
CA ILE A 286 -53.06 4.92 -10.33
C ILE A 286 -51.81 4.84 -11.24
N GLU A 287 -50.60 4.94 -10.68
CA GLU A 287 -49.34 4.74 -11.42
C GLU A 287 -49.03 3.25 -11.70
N GLU A 288 -49.57 2.34 -10.90
CA GLU A 288 -49.34 0.88 -11.04
C GLU A 288 -50.03 0.26 -12.26
N GLN A 289 -51.13 0.85 -12.75
CA GLN A 289 -51.85 0.33 -13.92
C GLN A 289 -51.24 0.80 -15.25
N LYS A 290 -50.66 2.00 -15.32
CA LYS A 290 -49.98 2.50 -16.53
C LYS A 290 -48.62 1.85 -16.79
N LYS A 291 -48.01 1.24 -15.76
CA LYS A 291 -46.76 0.49 -15.88
C LYS A 291 -46.94 -0.88 -16.55
N LYS A 292 -48.12 -1.50 -16.45
CA LYS A 292 -48.35 -2.87 -16.92
C LYS A 292 -48.44 -3.00 -18.45
N ASP A 293 -48.92 -1.96 -19.15
CA ASP A 293 -49.07 -1.98 -20.62
C ASP A 293 -47.81 -1.54 -21.39
N ILE A 294 -46.84 -0.90 -20.72
CA ILE A 294 -45.53 -0.57 -21.29
C ILE A 294 -44.59 -1.79 -21.24
N ILE A 295 -44.74 -2.64 -20.23
CA ILE A 295 -43.92 -3.84 -19.98
C ILE A 295 -44.05 -4.87 -21.12
N VAL A 296 -45.24 -5.09 -21.66
CA VAL A 296 -45.48 -6.13 -22.69
C VAL A 296 -44.87 -5.78 -24.05
N LYS A 297 -44.82 -4.49 -24.42
CA LYS A 297 -44.20 -4.04 -25.68
C LYS A 297 -42.68 -3.84 -25.59
N GLU A 298 -42.14 -3.73 -24.37
CA GLU A 298 -40.71 -3.72 -24.09
C GLU A 298 -40.13 -5.15 -24.06
N GLU A 299 -40.91 -6.15 -23.63
CA GLU A 299 -40.54 -7.58 -23.59
C GLU A 299 -40.23 -8.20 -24.97
N GLU A 300 -40.91 -7.79 -26.05
CA GLU A 300 -40.63 -8.31 -27.41
C GLU A 300 -39.39 -7.68 -28.07
N ARG A 301 -39.07 -6.42 -27.73
CA ARG A 301 -37.79 -5.80 -28.13
C ARG A 301 -36.64 -6.30 -27.27
N LYS A 302 -36.91 -6.59 -25.99
CA LYS A 302 -35.98 -7.25 -25.06
C LYS A 302 -35.57 -8.63 -25.55
N LYS A 303 -36.46 -9.54 -25.92
CA LYS A 303 -36.06 -10.90 -26.35
C LYS A 303 -35.03 -10.93 -27.49
N LYS A 304 -35.16 -10.05 -28.49
CA LYS A 304 -34.19 -9.94 -29.61
C LYS A 304 -32.89 -9.22 -29.22
N GLN A 305 -32.95 -8.34 -28.23
CA GLN A 305 -31.78 -7.72 -27.62
C GLN A 305 -31.12 -8.65 -26.59
N GLU A 306 -31.88 -9.56 -25.97
CA GLU A 306 -31.51 -10.56 -24.96
C GLU A 306 -30.80 -11.75 -25.59
N GLU A 307 -31.03 -12.10 -26.85
CA GLU A 307 -30.22 -13.12 -27.56
C GLU A 307 -28.84 -12.57 -27.97
N PHE A 308 -28.79 -11.32 -28.43
CA PHE A 308 -27.54 -10.62 -28.75
C PHE A 308 -26.78 -10.20 -27.48
N GLN A 309 -27.52 -9.82 -26.43
CA GLN A 309 -27.01 -9.69 -25.08
C GLN A 309 -26.59 -11.04 -24.58
N LEU A 310 -27.31 -12.17 -24.71
CA LEU A 310 -26.85 -13.47 -24.18
C LEU A 310 -25.50 -13.89 -24.74
N GLN A 311 -25.20 -13.61 -26.00
CA GLN A 311 -23.87 -13.89 -26.57
C GLN A 311 -22.81 -12.90 -26.09
N THR A 312 -23.17 -11.62 -25.97
CA THR A 312 -22.29 -10.58 -25.43
C THR A 312 -22.12 -10.68 -23.92
N GLU A 313 -23.12 -11.21 -23.21
CA GLU A 313 -23.33 -11.43 -21.78
C GLU A 313 -22.84 -12.82 -21.42
N MET A 314 -22.74 -13.80 -22.32
CA MET A 314 -21.92 -14.98 -22.08
C MET A 314 -20.44 -14.59 -22.07
N ILE A 315 -20.01 -13.76 -23.03
CA ILE A 315 -18.63 -13.25 -23.09
C ILE A 315 -18.37 -12.25 -21.94
N LEU A 316 -19.31 -11.36 -21.65
CA LEU A 316 -19.23 -10.44 -20.52
C LEU A 316 -19.42 -11.18 -19.20
N ALA A 317 -20.26 -12.21 -19.07
CA ALA A 317 -20.44 -13.00 -17.85
C ALA A 317 -19.30 -13.97 -17.66
N GLU A 318 -18.57 -14.36 -18.69
CA GLU A 318 -17.32 -15.10 -18.55
C GLU A 318 -16.20 -14.16 -18.10
N GLN A 319 -16.10 -12.97 -18.68
CA GLN A 319 -15.18 -11.92 -18.22
C GLN A 319 -15.58 -11.35 -16.86
N GLN A 320 -16.87 -11.25 -16.56
CA GLN A 320 -17.44 -10.82 -15.29
C GLN A 320 -17.37 -11.94 -14.28
N LYS A 321 -17.54 -13.23 -14.63
CA LYS A 321 -17.24 -14.35 -13.73
C LYS A 321 -15.76 -14.42 -13.45
N ALA A 322 -14.88 -14.13 -14.41
CA ALA A 322 -13.44 -14.02 -14.14
C ALA A 322 -13.13 -12.80 -13.24
N VAL A 323 -13.80 -11.67 -13.46
CA VAL A 323 -13.70 -10.48 -12.60
C VAL A 323 -14.38 -10.67 -11.26
N GLU A 324 -15.46 -11.45 -11.16
CA GLU A 324 -16.22 -11.78 -9.95
C GLU A 324 -15.52 -12.88 -9.18
N MET A 325 -14.85 -13.83 -9.83
CA MET A 325 -13.93 -14.77 -9.20
C MET A 325 -12.74 -14.01 -8.64
N ARG A 326 -12.16 -13.06 -9.40
CA ARG A 326 -11.12 -12.17 -8.86
C ARG A 326 -11.65 -11.22 -7.79
N LYS A 327 -12.88 -10.74 -7.90
CA LYS A 327 -13.51 -9.83 -6.93
C LYS A 327 -13.91 -10.59 -5.68
N THR A 328 -14.38 -11.83 -5.77
CA THR A 328 -14.66 -12.70 -4.62
C THR A 328 -13.37 -13.21 -4.00
N GLU A 329 -12.29 -13.41 -4.76
CA GLU A 329 -10.96 -13.68 -4.23
C GLU A 329 -10.39 -12.44 -3.51
N LEU A 330 -10.55 -11.24 -4.09
CA LEU A 330 -10.17 -9.98 -3.46
C LEU A 330 -11.06 -9.65 -2.26
N ASP A 331 -12.36 -9.89 -2.33
CA ASP A 331 -13.33 -9.70 -1.26
C ASP A 331 -13.11 -10.74 -0.16
N LYS A 332 -12.70 -11.98 -0.48
CA LYS A 332 -12.24 -12.97 0.52
C LYS A 332 -10.96 -12.51 1.19
N ARG A 333 -9.95 -12.04 0.44
CA ARG A 333 -8.73 -11.45 1.04
C ARG A 333 -9.03 -10.18 1.83
N GLU A 334 -10.01 -9.39 1.41
CA GLU A 334 -10.43 -8.18 2.10
C GLU A 334 -11.30 -8.50 3.32
N GLN A 335 -12.11 -9.56 3.27
CA GLN A 335 -12.82 -10.14 4.41
C GLN A 335 -11.81 -10.72 5.40
N GLU A 336 -10.83 -11.51 4.98
CA GLU A 336 -9.74 -11.98 5.83
C GLU A 336 -8.97 -10.81 6.46
N ARG A 337 -8.73 -9.73 5.70
CA ARG A 337 -8.10 -8.51 6.21
C ARG A 337 -9.01 -7.75 7.18
N ARG A 338 -10.32 -7.67 6.92
CA ARG A 338 -11.32 -7.05 7.80
C ARG A 338 -11.51 -7.87 9.07
N GLU A 339 -11.61 -9.19 8.97
CA GLU A 339 -11.67 -10.13 10.07
C GLU A 339 -10.39 -10.10 10.89
N PHE A 340 -9.22 -10.02 10.25
CA PHE A 340 -7.95 -9.84 10.94
C PHE A 340 -7.89 -8.49 11.66
N MET A 341 -8.30 -7.41 11.00
CA MET A 341 -8.39 -6.08 11.63
C MET A 341 -9.44 -6.04 12.75
N TYR A 342 -10.55 -6.74 12.59
CA TYR A 342 -11.63 -6.86 13.58
C TYR A 342 -11.21 -7.72 14.76
N LYS A 343 -10.56 -8.86 14.53
CA LYS A 343 -9.90 -9.68 15.58
C LYS A 343 -8.87 -8.85 16.33
N LYS A 344 -8.01 -8.11 15.62
CA LYS A 344 -7.03 -7.20 16.23
C LYS A 344 -7.69 -6.04 17.00
N GLN A 345 -8.84 -5.54 16.53
CA GLN A 345 -9.61 -4.52 17.21
C GLN A 345 -10.28 -5.08 18.46
N ILE A 346 -10.86 -6.27 18.40
CA ILE A 346 -11.41 -7.01 19.55
C ILE A 346 -10.30 -7.31 20.56
N GLU A 347 -9.12 -7.78 20.14
CA GLU A 347 -7.99 -8.03 21.02
C GLU A 347 -7.51 -6.74 21.70
N ARG A 348 -7.42 -5.63 20.95
CA ARG A 348 -7.15 -4.31 21.53
C ARG A 348 -8.25 -3.88 22.51
N GLN A 349 -9.51 -4.16 22.22
CA GLN A 349 -10.65 -3.82 23.06
C GLN A 349 -10.69 -4.68 24.32
N LYS A 350 -10.37 -5.98 24.22
CA LYS A 350 -10.18 -6.90 25.35
C LYS A 350 -9.00 -6.49 26.21
N PHE A 351 -7.86 -6.15 25.62
CA PHE A 351 -6.70 -5.65 26.34
C PHE A 351 -6.98 -4.30 27.02
N ALA A 352 -7.71 -3.39 26.35
CA ALA A 352 -8.16 -2.14 26.95
C ALA A 352 -9.18 -2.38 28.07
N SER A 353 -10.08 -3.36 27.92
CA SER A 353 -11.03 -3.78 28.94
C SER A 353 -10.32 -4.37 30.15
N GLN A 354 -9.34 -5.25 29.96
CA GLN A 354 -8.51 -5.80 31.04
C GLN A 354 -7.72 -4.70 31.76
N LYS A 355 -7.19 -3.71 31.03
CA LYS A 355 -6.56 -2.53 31.65
C LYS A 355 -7.55 -1.68 32.43
N ARG A 356 -8.77 -1.51 31.92
CA ARG A 356 -9.86 -0.82 32.65
C ARG A 356 -10.25 -1.59 33.91
N GLU A 357 -10.43 -2.90 33.82
CA GLU A 357 -10.76 -3.76 34.96
C GLU A 357 -9.65 -3.75 36.02
N GLN A 358 -8.37 -3.76 35.61
CA GLN A 358 -7.23 -3.60 36.53
C GLN A 358 -7.20 -2.21 37.17
N ALA A 359 -7.52 -1.16 36.42
CA ALA A 359 -7.62 0.20 36.95
C ALA A 359 -8.81 0.35 37.90
N GLU A 360 -9.94 -0.27 37.58
CA GLU A 360 -11.16 -0.30 38.38
C GLU A 360 -10.92 -1.07 39.68
N LYS A 361 -10.26 -2.23 39.65
CA LYS A 361 -9.81 -2.94 40.86
C LYS A 361 -8.89 -2.09 41.73
N LYS A 362 -7.97 -1.31 41.14
CA LYS A 362 -7.11 -0.38 41.89
C LYS A 362 -7.90 0.79 42.49
N ILE A 363 -8.88 1.32 41.76
CA ILE A 363 -9.77 2.37 42.26
C ILE A 363 -10.65 1.83 43.39
N GLU A 364 -11.17 0.61 43.26
CA GLU A 364 -12.00 -0.04 44.27
C GLU A 364 -11.18 -0.36 45.53
N GLN A 365 -9.94 -0.84 45.38
CA GLN A 365 -9.01 -1.00 46.51
C GLN A 365 -8.69 0.33 47.20
N ALA A 366 -8.46 1.40 46.42
CA ALA A 366 -8.28 2.75 46.96
C ALA A 366 -9.54 3.27 47.68
N ARG A 367 -10.73 2.93 47.17
CA ARG A 367 -12.02 3.27 47.77
C ARG A 367 -12.25 2.52 49.08
N GLN A 368 -11.99 1.21 49.11
CA GLN A 368 -12.09 0.39 50.32
C GLN A 368 -11.11 0.84 51.40
N THR A 369 -9.87 1.17 51.03
CA THR A 369 -8.88 1.70 51.99
C THR A 369 -9.27 3.08 52.51
N ALA A 370 -9.80 3.96 51.65
CA ALA A 370 -10.35 5.25 52.08
C ALA A 370 -11.57 5.09 52.99
N GLU A 371 -12.46 4.15 52.69
CA GLU A 371 -13.65 3.84 53.49
C GLU A 371 -13.28 3.27 54.86
N MET A 372 -12.34 2.33 54.92
CA MET A 372 -11.77 1.81 56.17
C MET A 372 -11.12 2.92 57.01
N SER A 373 -10.40 3.84 56.37
CA SER A 373 -9.80 4.99 57.06
C SER A 373 -10.86 5.96 57.60
N LEU A 374 -11.92 6.23 56.83
CA LEU A 374 -13.07 7.04 57.27
C LEU A 374 -13.83 6.37 58.42
N GLN A 375 -13.98 5.04 58.38
CA GLN A 375 -14.64 4.27 59.43
C GLN A 375 -13.80 4.25 60.71
N GLN A 376 -12.47 4.15 60.59
CA GLN A 376 -11.55 4.32 61.72
C GLN A 376 -11.68 5.72 62.33
N GLN A 377 -11.66 6.77 61.51
CA GLN A 377 -11.86 8.14 61.97
C GLN A 377 -13.21 8.35 62.65
N ARG A 378 -14.30 7.78 62.12
CA ARG A 378 -15.63 7.79 62.75
C ARG A 378 -15.61 7.08 64.10
N SER A 379 -15.00 5.91 64.19
CA SER A 379 -14.90 5.16 65.46
C SER A 379 -14.05 5.88 66.50
N GLU A 380 -12.98 6.56 66.08
CA GLU A 380 -12.17 7.40 66.96
C GLU A 380 -12.93 8.63 67.43
N PHE A 381 -13.67 9.28 66.54
CA PHE A 381 -14.52 10.41 66.88
C PHE A 381 -15.61 10.00 67.87
N GLU A 382 -16.25 8.85 67.65
CA GLU A 382 -17.29 8.29 68.51
C GLU A 382 -16.73 7.92 69.90
N LYS A 383 -15.54 7.29 69.96
CA LYS A 383 -14.83 7.06 71.22
C LYS A 383 -14.48 8.36 71.95
N ARG A 384 -13.99 9.39 71.24
CA ARG A 384 -13.73 10.72 71.83
C ARG A 384 -15.03 11.38 72.30
N SER A 385 -16.11 11.27 71.54
CA SER A 385 -17.42 11.78 71.91
C SER A 385 -17.95 11.09 73.18
N GLN A 386 -17.86 9.76 73.26
CA GLN A 386 -18.23 9.00 74.46
C GLN A 386 -17.35 9.37 75.66
N GLN A 387 -16.04 9.57 75.47
CA GLN A 387 -15.15 10.05 76.54
C GLN A 387 -15.51 11.46 77.02
N VAL A 388 -15.89 12.36 76.10
CA VAL A 388 -16.36 13.70 76.44
C VAL A 388 -17.71 13.64 77.16
N GLU A 389 -18.61 12.76 76.74
CA GLU A 389 -19.91 12.55 77.37
C GLU A 389 -19.79 11.92 78.76
N LEU A 390 -18.88 10.96 78.95
CA LEU A 390 -18.55 10.38 80.26
C LEU A 390 -17.94 11.45 81.19
N LYS A 391 -17.02 12.28 80.69
CA LYS A 391 -16.49 13.42 81.44
C LYS A 391 -17.58 14.41 81.79
N ARG A 392 -18.49 14.70 80.86
CA ARG A 392 -19.64 15.59 81.09
C ARG A 392 -20.58 15.03 82.16
N LYS A 393 -20.94 13.75 82.10
CA LYS A 393 -21.75 13.06 83.12
C LYS A 393 -21.06 13.04 84.48
N PHE A 394 -19.74 12.83 84.52
CA PHE A 394 -18.95 12.91 85.74
C PHE A 394 -18.98 14.33 86.34
N PHE A 395 -18.82 15.37 85.51
CA PHE A 395 -18.92 16.77 85.94
C PHE A 395 -20.35 17.19 86.34
N GLU A 396 -21.39 16.64 85.70
CA GLU A 396 -22.79 16.88 86.08
C GLU A 396 -23.10 16.21 87.42
N GLN A 397 -22.67 14.96 87.64
CA GLN A 397 -22.79 14.29 88.95
C GLN A 397 -21.98 14.99 90.04
N GLN A 398 -20.81 15.52 89.73
CA GLN A 398 -20.01 16.29 90.69
C GLN A 398 -20.69 17.61 91.05
N ARG A 399 -21.23 18.35 90.05
CA ARG A 399 -22.02 19.56 90.30
C ARG A 399 -23.30 19.30 91.06
N GLU A 400 -23.94 18.15 90.85
CA GLU A 400 -25.17 17.79 91.55
C GLU A 400 -24.89 17.42 93.01
N LYS A 401 -23.79 16.71 93.29
CA LYS A 401 -23.27 16.51 94.65
C LYS A 401 -22.87 17.83 95.32
N GLU A 402 -22.18 18.72 94.62
CA GLU A 402 -21.85 20.06 95.14
C GLU A 402 -23.12 20.86 95.43
N LYS A 403 -24.16 20.76 94.59
CA LYS A 403 -25.45 21.43 94.82
C LYS A 403 -26.18 20.87 96.04
N GLN A 404 -26.13 19.54 96.26
CA GLN A 404 -26.67 18.89 97.45
C GLN A 404 -25.87 19.27 98.71
N ASP A 405 -24.54 19.33 98.64
CA ASP A 405 -23.66 19.77 99.73
C ASP A 405 -23.89 21.25 100.05
N ILE A 406 -24.10 22.11 99.04
CA ILE A 406 -24.43 23.52 99.23
C ILE A 406 -25.81 23.65 99.87
N GLN A 407 -26.81 22.84 99.49
CA GLN A 407 -28.12 22.83 100.13
C GLN A 407 -28.05 22.37 101.59
N GLN A 408 -27.30 21.31 101.89
CA GLN A 408 -27.09 20.84 103.26
C GLN A 408 -26.34 21.87 104.10
N ARG A 409 -25.28 22.49 103.56
CA ARG A 409 -24.55 23.60 104.21
C ARG A 409 -25.43 24.83 104.38
N SER A 410 -26.37 25.10 103.48
CA SER A 410 -27.33 26.20 103.61
C SER A 410 -28.34 25.94 104.73
N ILE A 411 -28.79 24.69 104.92
CA ILE A 411 -29.69 24.30 106.01
C ILE A 411 -28.96 24.37 107.36
N VAL A 412 -27.74 23.84 107.43
CA VAL A 412 -26.89 23.93 108.63
C VAL A 412 -26.56 25.39 108.95
N ARG A 413 -26.21 26.20 107.94
CA ARG A 413 -26.00 27.65 108.12
C ARG A 413 -27.27 28.37 108.54
N GLN A 414 -28.45 28.00 108.03
CA GLN A 414 -29.71 28.61 108.48
C GLN A 414 -29.97 28.31 109.96
N GLN A 415 -29.69 27.09 110.42
CA GLN A 415 -29.80 26.71 111.83
C GLN A 415 -28.73 27.39 112.71
N GLU A 416 -27.52 27.56 112.20
CA GLU A 416 -26.45 28.33 112.87
C GLU A 416 -26.76 29.83 112.93
N ILE A 417 -27.30 30.41 111.85
CA ILE A 417 -27.75 31.81 111.81
C ILE A 417 -28.89 32.04 112.80
N GLN A 418 -29.81 31.08 112.96
CA GLN A 418 -30.88 31.18 113.97
C GLN A 418 -30.32 31.20 115.41
N LYS A 419 -29.34 30.34 115.71
CA LYS A 419 -28.63 30.33 117.00
C LYS A 419 -27.79 31.59 117.23
N VAL A 420 -27.18 32.13 116.18
CA VAL A 420 -26.38 33.35 116.24
C VAL A 420 -27.25 34.59 116.36
N ILE A 421 -28.50 34.60 115.86
CA ILE A 421 -29.47 35.68 116.06
C ILE A 421 -29.92 35.72 117.53
N GLU A 422 -30.21 34.57 118.15
CA GLU A 422 -30.52 34.50 119.59
C GLU A 422 -29.33 34.93 120.47
N GLN A 423 -28.11 34.51 120.11
CA GLN A 423 -26.90 34.93 120.83
C GLN A 423 -26.54 36.41 120.61
N ASN A 424 -26.75 36.96 119.41
CA ASN A 424 -26.48 38.38 119.13
C ASN A 424 -27.49 39.31 119.81
N GLN A 425 -28.74 38.90 120.03
CA GLN A 425 -29.70 39.69 120.81
C GLN A 425 -29.24 39.84 122.27
N ILE A 426 -28.64 38.80 122.85
CA ILE A 426 -28.06 38.83 124.21
C ILE A 426 -26.76 39.66 124.24
N GLN A 427 -25.96 39.67 123.17
CA GLN A 427 -24.70 40.42 123.08
C GLN A 427 -24.86 41.89 122.64
N GLU A 428 -25.94 42.26 121.94
CA GLU A 428 -26.25 43.66 121.58
C GLU A 428 -26.63 44.51 122.81
N GLU A 429 -27.30 43.92 123.80
CA GLU A 429 -27.53 44.59 125.09
C GLU A 429 -26.21 44.88 125.83
N GLN A 430 -25.19 44.02 125.67
CA GLN A 430 -23.88 44.18 126.31
C GLN A 430 -22.92 45.10 125.52
N ARG A 431 -23.05 45.17 124.19
CA ARG A 431 -22.15 45.98 123.32
C ARG A 431 -22.49 47.47 123.25
N LYS A 432 -23.70 47.90 123.62
CA LYS A 432 -24.04 49.33 123.74
C LYS A 432 -23.20 50.07 124.81
N VAL A 433 -22.61 49.34 125.76
CA VAL A 433 -21.78 49.92 126.84
C VAL A 433 -20.30 50.06 126.47
N GLN A 434 -19.77 49.24 125.56
CA GLN A 434 -18.31 49.15 125.30
C GLN A 434 -17.82 49.99 124.10
N ILE A 435 -18.71 50.47 123.24
CA ILE A 435 -18.35 51.23 122.02
C ILE A 435 -17.76 52.63 122.31
N ARG A 436 -17.89 53.16 123.55
CA ARG A 436 -17.25 54.42 123.93
C ARG A 436 -15.73 54.34 124.19
N GLN A 437 -15.15 53.14 124.33
CA GLN A 437 -13.73 53.00 124.73
C GLN A 437 -12.78 52.67 123.57
N LEU A 438 -13.29 52.19 122.42
CA LEU A 438 -12.47 51.70 121.30
C LEU A 438 -12.04 52.78 120.28
N GLN A 439 -12.51 54.02 120.41
CA GLN A 439 -12.10 55.12 119.53
C GLN A 439 -10.67 55.64 119.78
N LYS A 440 -10.01 55.25 120.89
CA LYS A 440 -8.64 55.69 121.20
C LYS A 440 -7.51 54.81 120.64
N ILE A 441 -7.81 53.62 120.09
CA ILE A 441 -6.79 52.64 119.65
C ILE A 441 -6.56 52.66 118.12
N ALA A 442 -7.40 53.37 117.36
CA ALA A 442 -7.35 53.37 115.89
C ALA A 442 -6.19 54.18 115.28
N GLU A 443 -5.56 55.09 116.02
CA GLU A 443 -4.51 55.98 115.48
C GLU A 443 -3.14 55.30 115.39
N GLU A 444 -2.82 54.34 116.27
CA GLU A 444 -1.52 53.65 116.32
C GLU A 444 -1.30 52.61 115.21
N ARG A 445 -2.34 52.27 114.44
CA ARG A 445 -2.29 51.23 113.39
C ARG A 445 -1.79 51.76 112.03
N THR A 446 -1.74 53.08 111.86
CA THR A 446 -1.46 53.73 110.56
C THR A 446 0.03 53.76 110.20
N GLN A 447 0.94 53.67 111.17
CA GLN A 447 2.39 53.78 110.93
C GLN A 447 3.08 52.46 110.55
N LYS A 448 2.50 51.29 110.86
CA LYS A 448 3.09 49.98 110.51
C LYS A 448 2.89 49.58 109.04
N LEU A 449 1.90 50.15 108.34
CA LEU A 449 1.53 49.78 106.96
C LEU A 449 2.43 50.38 105.87
N SER A 450 3.21 51.43 106.15
CA SER A 450 4.06 52.08 105.14
C SER A 450 5.35 51.31 104.84
N ILE A 451 5.91 50.62 105.84
CA ILE A 451 7.17 49.86 105.74
C ILE A 451 6.96 48.52 105.01
N GLU A 452 5.78 47.92 105.12
CA GLU A 452 5.42 46.65 104.47
C GLU A 452 5.19 46.84 102.95
N ARG A 453 4.68 48.02 102.56
CA ARG A 453 4.39 48.37 101.16
C ARG A 453 5.64 48.53 100.28
N GLN A 454 6.76 48.97 100.85
CA GLN A 454 8.02 49.12 100.10
C GLN A 454 8.69 47.78 99.79
N LYS A 455 8.60 46.79 100.71
CA LYS A 455 9.13 45.44 100.48
C LYS A 455 8.31 44.66 99.43
N GLU A 456 7.01 44.89 99.35
CA GLU A 456 6.18 44.31 98.27
C GLU A 456 6.53 44.84 96.88
N ILE A 457 6.91 46.12 96.76
CA ILE A 457 7.23 46.75 95.47
C ILE A 457 8.52 46.16 94.88
N GLU A 458 9.54 45.87 95.70
CA GLU A 458 10.80 45.28 95.24
C GLU A 458 10.66 43.79 94.84
N VAL A 459 9.86 43.02 95.58
CA VAL A 459 9.55 41.62 95.22
C VAL A 459 8.77 41.56 93.90
N LYS A 460 7.80 42.49 93.70
CA LYS A 460 7.06 42.60 92.43
C LYS A 460 7.98 43.00 91.27
N LYS A 461 8.96 43.88 91.47
CA LYS A 461 9.94 44.25 90.42
C LYS A 461 10.82 43.08 89.99
N LYS A 462 11.33 42.28 90.93
CA LYS A 462 12.14 41.08 90.61
C LYS A 462 11.31 40.03 89.86
N PHE A 463 10.07 39.82 90.27
CA PHE A 463 9.14 38.90 89.60
C PHE A 463 8.81 39.32 88.16
N VAL A 464 8.61 40.62 87.91
CA VAL A 464 8.39 41.14 86.54
C VAL A 464 9.61 40.92 85.66
N LEU A 465 10.82 41.16 86.19
CA LEU A 465 12.07 41.01 85.42
C LEU A 465 12.38 39.55 85.05
N GLU A 466 12.06 38.60 85.93
CA GLU A 466 12.16 37.16 85.62
C GLU A 466 11.10 36.72 84.60
N LYS A 467 9.87 37.26 84.71
CA LYS A 467 8.79 37.00 83.74
C LYS A 467 9.11 37.57 82.36
N GLU A 468 9.81 38.69 82.30
CA GLU A 468 10.27 39.33 81.07
C GLU A 468 11.40 38.52 80.41
N LYS A 469 12.39 38.06 81.17
CA LYS A 469 13.43 37.12 80.69
C LYS A 469 12.83 35.82 80.14
N HIS A 470 11.87 35.23 80.86
CA HIS A 470 11.16 34.05 80.38
C HIS A 470 10.39 34.31 79.07
N SER A 471 9.78 35.50 78.94
CA SER A 471 9.05 35.90 77.72
C SER A 471 10.00 36.11 76.52
N GLU A 472 11.19 36.67 76.74
CA GLU A 472 12.23 36.79 75.72
C GLU A 472 12.76 35.44 75.27
N GLU A 473 12.97 34.52 76.20
CA GLU A 473 13.46 33.16 75.91
C GLU A 473 12.43 32.36 75.10
N VAL A 474 11.14 32.49 75.44
CA VAL A 474 10.03 31.93 74.66
C VAL A 474 9.96 32.56 73.26
N ARG A 475 10.19 33.88 73.13
CA ARG A 475 10.27 34.56 71.82
C ARG A 475 11.41 34.02 70.96
N LYS A 476 12.61 33.86 71.53
CA LYS A 476 13.77 33.29 70.81
C LYS A 476 13.48 31.86 70.35
N GLN A 477 12.91 31.01 71.22
CA GLN A 477 12.53 29.65 70.85
C GLN A 477 11.44 29.61 69.76
N MET A 478 10.49 30.55 69.78
CA MET A 478 9.48 30.69 68.72
C MET A 478 10.12 31.11 67.39
N GLU A 479 11.02 32.09 67.42
CA GLU A 479 11.74 32.58 66.24
C GLU A 479 12.65 31.50 65.62
N GLU A 480 13.39 30.75 66.42
CA GLU A 480 14.20 29.62 65.96
C GLU A 480 13.37 28.51 65.30
N ARG A 481 12.18 28.21 65.87
CA ARG A 481 11.24 27.26 65.25
C ARG A 481 10.69 27.79 63.93
N GLU A 482 10.44 29.09 63.83
CA GLU A 482 9.93 29.73 62.63
C GLU A 482 10.99 29.75 61.52
N ILE A 483 12.23 30.11 61.84
CA ILE A 483 13.38 30.02 60.93
C ILE A 483 13.57 28.57 60.46
N SER A 484 13.59 27.61 61.37
CA SER A 484 13.72 26.18 61.04
C SER A 484 12.60 25.70 60.11
N ARG A 485 11.36 26.17 60.33
CA ARG A 485 10.21 25.86 59.48
C ARG A 485 10.35 26.48 58.09
N VAL A 486 10.76 27.74 58.01
CA VAL A 486 11.00 28.44 56.74
C VAL A 486 12.11 27.76 55.94
N ASP A 487 13.22 27.39 56.58
CA ASP A 487 14.33 26.70 55.92
C ASP A 487 13.95 25.29 55.46
N LEU A 488 13.15 24.56 56.25
CA LEU A 488 12.58 23.29 55.81
C LEU A 488 11.69 23.46 54.57
N ILE A 489 10.88 24.52 54.52
CA ILE A 489 10.05 24.83 53.36
C ILE A 489 10.90 25.19 52.14
N LYS A 490 11.94 26.02 52.31
CA LYS A 490 12.89 26.38 51.24
C LYS A 490 13.60 25.15 50.69
N LYS A 491 14.10 24.27 51.56
CA LYS A 491 14.76 23.01 51.17
C LYS A 491 13.82 22.10 50.40
N LYS A 492 12.58 21.91 50.88
CA LYS A 492 11.55 21.14 50.16
C LYS A 492 11.19 21.74 48.80
N ARG A 493 11.24 23.07 48.65
CA ARG A 493 11.00 23.74 47.37
C ARG A 493 12.16 23.50 46.40
N GLN A 494 13.40 23.67 46.86
CA GLN A 494 14.61 23.37 46.07
C GLN A 494 14.64 21.91 45.59
N GLU A 495 14.30 20.96 46.47
CA GLU A 495 14.20 19.55 46.11
C GLU A 495 13.14 19.31 45.02
N LYS A 496 11.97 19.95 45.14
CA LYS A 496 10.91 19.87 44.11
C LYS A 496 11.34 20.50 42.79
N ASP A 497 12.04 21.63 42.82
CA ASP A 497 12.53 22.31 41.61
C ASP A 497 13.60 21.44 40.90
N VAL A 498 14.48 20.77 41.65
CA VAL A 498 15.43 19.79 41.10
C VAL A 498 14.71 18.60 40.47
N ILE A 499 13.68 18.06 41.12
CA ILE A 499 12.88 16.95 40.56
C ILE A 499 12.14 17.40 39.30
N LEU A 500 11.55 18.60 39.31
CA LEU A 500 10.85 19.17 38.16
C LEU A 500 11.82 19.38 36.98
N SER A 501 12.99 19.96 37.24
CA SER A 501 14.05 20.17 36.25
C SER A 501 14.54 18.84 35.64
N LYS A 502 14.76 17.81 36.47
CA LYS A 502 15.09 16.45 36.01
C LYS A 502 13.98 15.85 35.15
N THR A 503 12.73 15.97 35.59
CA THR A 503 11.57 15.45 34.85
C THR A 503 11.41 16.15 33.49
N GLN A 504 11.64 17.47 33.45
CA GLN A 504 11.56 18.25 32.22
C GLN A 504 12.70 17.86 31.25
N SER A 505 13.92 17.74 31.76
CA SER A 505 15.08 17.27 30.99
C SER A 505 14.86 15.86 30.42
N GLU A 506 14.26 14.95 31.20
CA GLU A 506 13.93 13.59 30.74
C GLU A 506 12.86 13.61 29.64
N ARG A 507 11.81 14.42 29.78
CA ARG A 507 10.79 14.58 28.72
C ARG A 507 11.38 15.16 27.45
N ASP A 508 12.22 16.19 27.56
CA ASP A 508 12.88 16.81 26.41
C ASP A 508 13.82 15.81 25.72
N TRP A 509 14.52 14.98 26.49
CA TRP A 509 15.34 13.88 25.99
C TRP A 509 14.51 12.82 25.24
N GLN A 510 13.38 12.37 25.81
CA GLN A 510 12.48 11.43 25.16
C GLN A 510 11.87 12.01 23.87
N LEU A 511 11.51 13.29 23.87
CA LEU A 511 11.01 13.97 22.68
C LEU A 511 12.09 14.08 21.60
N MET A 512 13.33 14.33 21.98
CA MET A 512 14.48 14.34 21.06
C MET A 512 14.68 12.96 20.41
N LEU A 513 14.72 11.89 21.21
CA LEU A 513 14.81 10.52 20.70
C LEU A 513 13.65 10.17 19.75
N LYS A 514 12.43 10.55 20.11
CA LYS A 514 11.25 10.30 19.28
C LYS A 514 11.32 11.05 17.95
N ARG A 515 11.74 12.32 17.96
CA ARG A 515 11.93 13.12 16.74
C ARG A 515 12.97 12.46 15.83
N GLU A 516 14.06 11.96 16.41
CA GLU A 516 15.11 11.29 15.64
C GLU A 516 14.61 10.00 15.01
N MET A 517 13.87 9.17 15.76
CA MET A 517 13.19 7.97 15.23
C MET A 517 12.25 8.29 14.07
N ASP A 518 11.46 9.35 14.19
CA ASP A 518 10.52 9.75 13.14
C ASP A 518 11.26 10.30 11.90
N LEU A 519 12.41 10.95 12.08
CA LEU A 519 13.26 11.42 10.98
C LEU A 519 13.90 10.26 10.23
N ILE A 520 14.46 9.28 10.95
CA ILE A 520 14.99 8.04 10.36
C ILE A 520 13.92 7.37 9.50
N LYS A 521 12.69 7.20 10.02
CA LYS A 521 11.58 6.63 9.25
C LYS A 521 11.18 7.43 8.01
N ARG A 522 11.35 8.76 8.01
CA ARG A 522 11.09 9.58 6.83
C ARG A 522 12.19 9.41 5.79
N GLU A 523 13.45 9.41 6.22
CA GLU A 523 14.61 9.14 5.37
C GLU A 523 14.48 7.77 4.70
N GLU A 524 14.11 6.73 5.44
CA GLU A 524 13.86 5.39 4.89
C GLU A 524 12.80 5.39 3.78
N LYS A 525 11.73 6.16 3.95
CA LYS A 525 10.67 6.25 2.93
C LYS A 525 11.17 6.95 1.68
N VAL A 526 11.91 8.04 1.84
CA VAL A 526 12.49 8.79 0.73
C VAL A 526 13.50 7.91 -0.02
N GLU A 527 14.43 7.29 0.69
CA GLU A 527 15.41 6.37 0.14
C GLU A 527 14.75 5.19 -0.59
N ASN A 528 13.70 4.61 -0.01
CA ASN A 528 12.97 3.52 -0.68
C ASN A 528 12.28 3.99 -1.98
N VAL A 529 11.72 5.20 -1.99
CA VAL A 529 11.14 5.79 -3.21
C VAL A 529 12.23 6.05 -4.25
N GLU A 530 13.38 6.59 -3.86
CA GLU A 530 14.52 6.81 -4.74
C GLU A 530 15.06 5.49 -5.32
N ARG A 531 15.16 4.44 -4.49
CA ARG A 531 15.55 3.10 -4.92
C ARG A 531 14.58 2.56 -5.98
N ILE A 532 13.27 2.66 -5.73
CA ILE A 532 12.25 2.24 -6.70
C ILE A 532 12.37 3.04 -8.00
N ALA A 533 12.62 4.35 -7.91
CA ALA A 533 12.82 5.20 -9.09
C ALA A 533 14.05 4.77 -9.90
N LYS A 534 15.20 4.52 -9.26
CA LYS A 534 16.42 4.00 -9.91
C LYS A 534 16.18 2.65 -10.58
N ALA A 535 15.50 1.72 -9.90
CA ALA A 535 15.16 0.41 -10.46
C ALA A 535 14.23 0.53 -11.69
N GLN A 536 13.27 1.46 -11.65
CA GLN A 536 12.38 1.75 -12.79
C GLN A 536 13.13 2.40 -13.95
N GLU A 537 14.06 3.32 -13.67
CA GLU A 537 14.89 3.96 -14.67
C GLU A 537 15.78 2.95 -15.40
N TYR A 538 16.40 2.02 -14.67
CA TYR A 538 17.15 0.92 -15.27
C TYR A 538 16.28 0.03 -16.17
N LYS A 539 15.06 -0.33 -15.71
CA LYS A 539 14.11 -1.09 -16.54
C LYS A 539 13.72 -0.32 -17.81
N LYS A 540 13.50 0.99 -17.71
CA LYS A 540 13.22 1.86 -18.86
C LYS A 540 14.40 1.88 -19.83
N GLN A 541 15.63 2.00 -19.33
CA GLN A 541 16.85 1.94 -20.15
C GLN A 541 16.96 0.61 -20.88
N LYS A 542 16.69 -0.52 -20.21
CA LYS A 542 16.68 -1.85 -20.85
C LYS A 542 15.63 -2.00 -21.94
N VAL A 543 14.45 -1.40 -21.75
CA VAL A 543 13.41 -1.36 -22.80
C VAL A 543 13.89 -0.53 -23.99
N LEU A 544 14.51 0.62 -23.74
CA LEU A 544 15.06 1.47 -24.80
C LEU A 544 16.18 0.76 -25.58
N GLU A 545 17.13 0.12 -24.90
CA GLU A 545 18.19 -0.70 -25.54
C GLU A 545 17.58 -1.80 -26.42
N LYS A 546 16.49 -2.44 -25.99
CA LYS A 546 15.79 -3.46 -26.77
C LYS A 546 15.11 -2.88 -28.01
N ILE A 547 14.51 -1.69 -27.89
CA ILE A 547 13.92 -0.95 -29.02
C ILE A 547 15.02 -0.56 -30.02
N GLU A 548 16.13 -0.01 -29.56
CA GLU A 548 17.27 0.37 -30.40
C GLU A 548 17.85 -0.83 -31.13
N TYR A 549 18.07 -1.96 -30.45
CA TYR A 549 18.50 -3.21 -31.08
C TYR A 549 17.49 -3.71 -32.13
N GLY A 550 16.19 -3.62 -31.82
CA GLY A 550 15.12 -3.94 -32.77
C GLY A 550 15.13 -3.04 -34.01
N ASN A 551 15.39 -1.74 -33.83
CA ASN A 551 15.51 -0.77 -34.91
C ASN A 551 16.73 -1.05 -35.79
N ILE A 552 17.90 -1.30 -35.20
CA ILE A 552 19.12 -1.68 -35.94
C ILE A 552 18.87 -2.93 -36.77
N LYS A 553 18.24 -3.96 -36.19
CA LYS A 553 17.89 -5.20 -36.90
C LYS A 553 16.91 -4.94 -38.04
N SER A 554 15.90 -4.10 -37.82
CA SER A 554 14.93 -3.69 -38.85
C SER A 554 15.61 -2.93 -40.00
N GLU A 555 16.53 -2.02 -39.70
CA GLU A 555 17.32 -1.30 -40.70
C GLU A 555 18.22 -2.22 -41.50
N GLN A 556 18.86 -3.22 -40.87
CA GLN A 556 19.64 -4.24 -41.57
C GLN A 556 18.78 -5.03 -42.55
N LEU A 557 17.60 -5.51 -42.11
CA LEU A 557 16.64 -6.19 -42.98
C LEU A 557 16.16 -5.29 -44.11
N ARG A 558 15.98 -3.98 -43.85
CA ARG A 558 15.60 -3.01 -44.89
C ARG A 558 16.69 -2.85 -45.94
N LYS A 559 17.96 -2.75 -45.52
CA LYS A 559 19.13 -2.68 -46.41
C LYS A 559 19.29 -3.95 -47.24
N GLU A 560 19.08 -5.12 -46.65
CA GLU A 560 19.11 -6.40 -47.38
C GLU A 560 17.98 -6.49 -48.41
N LYS A 561 16.76 -6.07 -48.03
CA LYS A 561 15.62 -6.00 -48.95
C LYS A 561 15.86 -5.01 -50.10
N GLU A 562 16.47 -3.86 -49.81
CA GLU A 562 16.83 -2.85 -50.81
C GLU A 562 17.84 -3.40 -51.82
N LYS A 563 18.88 -4.11 -51.35
CA LYS A 563 19.83 -4.82 -52.22
C LYS A 563 19.13 -5.85 -53.11
N LEU A 564 18.18 -6.63 -52.58
CA LEU A 564 17.41 -7.60 -53.37
C LEU A 564 16.51 -6.92 -54.42
N LEU A 565 15.96 -5.75 -54.12
CA LEU A 565 15.20 -4.98 -55.10
C LEU A 565 16.12 -4.43 -56.18
N GLU A 566 17.30 -3.93 -55.82
CA GLU A 566 18.29 -3.43 -56.76
C GLU A 566 18.78 -4.53 -57.72
N THR A 567 19.06 -5.74 -57.22
CA THR A 567 19.38 -6.89 -58.08
C THR A 567 18.23 -7.26 -58.99
N ARG A 568 16.98 -7.26 -58.49
CA ARG A 568 15.80 -7.50 -59.32
C ARG A 568 15.63 -6.44 -60.42
N PHE A 569 15.91 -5.17 -60.13
CA PHE A 569 15.88 -4.10 -61.12
C PHE A 569 17.02 -4.22 -62.14
N ALA A 570 18.20 -4.68 -61.74
CA ALA A 570 19.31 -4.95 -62.66
C ALA A 570 18.95 -6.07 -63.64
N VAL A 571 18.47 -7.20 -63.13
CA VAL A 571 18.01 -8.34 -63.96
C VAL A 571 16.88 -7.91 -64.90
N ARG A 572 15.92 -7.12 -64.42
CA ARG A 572 14.84 -6.59 -65.27
C ARG A 572 15.38 -5.68 -66.38
N ARG A 573 16.33 -4.78 -66.07
CA ARG A 573 16.98 -3.93 -67.07
C ARG A 573 17.73 -4.74 -68.13
N GLU A 574 18.39 -5.83 -67.73
CA GLU A 574 19.06 -6.74 -68.67
C GLU A 574 18.05 -7.49 -69.55
N ALA A 575 16.98 -8.00 -68.98
CA ALA A 575 15.90 -8.65 -69.72
C ALA A 575 15.21 -7.68 -70.71
N ASP A 576 14.96 -6.44 -70.29
CA ASP A 576 14.38 -5.40 -71.17
C ASP A 576 15.37 -5.02 -72.30
N LYS A 577 16.68 -4.96 -72.03
CA LYS A 577 17.71 -4.80 -73.08
C LYS A 577 17.70 -5.97 -74.06
N GLN A 578 17.64 -7.21 -73.57
CA GLN A 578 17.55 -8.41 -74.42
C GLN A 578 16.27 -8.36 -75.27
N LYS A 579 15.14 -8.00 -74.67
CA LYS A 579 13.88 -7.80 -75.38
C LYS A 579 14.00 -6.74 -76.47
N GLN A 580 14.64 -5.60 -76.19
CA GLN A 580 14.87 -4.55 -77.17
C GLN A 580 15.75 -5.03 -78.32
N ILE A 581 16.85 -5.74 -78.03
CA ILE A 581 17.72 -6.36 -79.05
C ILE A 581 16.91 -7.32 -79.94
N ILE A 582 16.05 -8.15 -79.34
CA ILE A 582 15.17 -9.06 -80.07
C ILE A 582 14.16 -8.27 -80.92
N MET A 583 13.56 -7.20 -80.40
CA MET A 583 12.62 -6.35 -81.15
C MET A 583 13.32 -5.65 -82.32
N ASP A 584 14.50 -5.06 -82.11
CA ASP A 584 15.26 -4.38 -83.16
C ASP A 584 15.72 -5.40 -84.24
N ALA A 585 16.16 -6.59 -83.82
CA ALA A 585 16.48 -7.69 -84.74
C ALA A 585 15.24 -8.11 -85.54
N PHE A 586 14.08 -8.25 -84.89
CA PHE A 586 12.81 -8.57 -85.51
C PHE A 586 12.34 -7.50 -86.51
N GLU A 587 12.45 -6.21 -86.15
CA GLU A 587 12.14 -5.11 -87.06
C GLU A 587 13.08 -5.09 -88.29
N SER A 588 14.37 -5.36 -88.08
CA SER A 588 15.34 -5.46 -89.17
C SER A 588 15.03 -6.62 -90.13
N MET A 589 14.55 -7.75 -89.60
CA MET A 589 14.09 -8.91 -90.38
C MET A 589 12.78 -8.60 -91.12
N LYS A 590 11.84 -7.89 -90.46
CA LYS A 590 10.57 -7.45 -91.07
C LYS A 590 10.80 -6.51 -92.25
N ARG A 591 11.75 -5.57 -92.15
CA ARG A 591 12.14 -4.67 -93.25
C ARG A 591 12.77 -5.39 -94.44
N LYS A 592 13.40 -6.55 -94.22
CA LYS A 592 14.03 -7.39 -95.27
C LYS A 592 13.06 -8.36 -95.96
N GLY A 593 11.80 -8.44 -95.52
CA GLY A 593 10.72 -9.16 -96.21
C GLY A 593 10.82 -10.69 -96.20
N LYS A 594 11.84 -11.28 -95.55
CA LYS A 594 11.97 -12.72 -95.33
C LYS A 594 12.37 -12.95 -93.87
N ILE A 595 11.48 -13.54 -93.08
CA ILE A 595 11.76 -13.95 -91.70
C ILE A 595 12.57 -15.23 -91.79
N ASP A 596 13.87 -15.14 -91.49
CA ASP A 596 14.77 -16.29 -91.49
C ASP A 596 14.74 -16.95 -90.10
N ASN A 597 14.02 -18.07 -89.98
CA ASN A 597 13.84 -18.79 -88.71
C ASN A 597 15.16 -19.25 -88.07
N THR A 598 16.24 -19.38 -88.86
CA THR A 598 17.57 -19.76 -88.33
C THR A 598 18.26 -18.63 -87.56
N ALA A 599 17.94 -17.36 -87.86
CA ALA A 599 18.49 -16.20 -87.16
C ALA A 599 17.80 -15.95 -85.80
N LEU A 600 16.54 -16.37 -85.64
CA LEU A 600 15.79 -16.29 -84.39
C LEU A 600 16.27 -17.31 -83.35
N ALA A 601 16.76 -18.47 -83.78
CA ALA A 601 17.36 -19.48 -82.91
C ALA A 601 18.65 -18.99 -82.20
N LYS A 602 19.41 -18.07 -82.81
CA LYS A 602 20.59 -17.43 -82.17
C LYS A 602 20.23 -16.59 -80.93
N TYR A 603 18.97 -16.19 -80.78
CA TYR A 603 18.47 -15.43 -79.64
C TYR A 603 17.68 -16.29 -78.64
N GLY A 604 17.75 -17.62 -78.77
CA GLY A 604 17.12 -18.57 -77.84
C GLY A 604 15.60 -18.71 -77.98
N ILE A 605 15.03 -18.26 -79.10
CA ILE A 605 13.61 -18.42 -79.40
C ILE A 605 13.47 -19.61 -80.37
N ASP A 606 13.40 -20.81 -79.81
CA ASP A 606 13.15 -22.05 -80.56
C ASP A 606 11.66 -22.38 -80.48
N PHE A 607 10.92 -22.18 -81.58
CA PHE A 607 9.48 -22.47 -81.66
C PHE A 607 9.17 -23.96 -81.90
N SER A 608 10.19 -24.83 -81.91
CA SER A 608 10.04 -26.28 -82.10
C SER A 608 10.15 -27.09 -80.81
N ILE A 609 9.47 -26.65 -79.75
CA ILE A 609 9.30 -27.46 -78.53
C ILE A 609 7.93 -28.14 -78.58
N LYS A 610 7.95 -29.46 -78.84
CA LYS A 610 6.81 -30.35 -78.58
C LYS A 610 6.73 -30.59 -77.07
N GLU A 611 5.98 -29.76 -76.36
CA GLU A 611 5.62 -29.91 -74.94
C GLU A 611 4.12 -30.24 -74.84
N GLU A 612 3.69 -31.45 -75.20
CA GLU A 612 2.27 -31.84 -75.03
C GLU A 612 2.08 -33.28 -74.53
N ALA A 613 3.08 -33.91 -73.91
CA ALA A 613 2.94 -35.29 -73.42
C ALA A 613 3.13 -35.50 -71.90
N ASN A 614 3.84 -34.63 -71.17
CA ASN A 614 4.15 -34.88 -69.74
C ASN A 614 3.40 -33.96 -68.74
N GLU A 615 2.71 -32.90 -69.19
CA GLU A 615 2.06 -31.95 -68.27
C GLU A 615 0.74 -32.49 -67.71
N MET A 616 0.05 -33.38 -68.44
CA MET A 616 -1.19 -34.02 -67.96
C MET A 616 -0.95 -34.97 -66.77
N ASP A 617 0.15 -35.74 -66.77
CA ASP A 617 0.43 -36.71 -65.70
C ASP A 617 0.81 -36.03 -64.38
N ILE A 618 1.54 -34.90 -64.43
CA ILE A 618 1.92 -34.14 -63.23
C ILE A 618 0.67 -33.51 -62.57
N ASP A 619 -0.27 -33.00 -63.37
CA ASP A 619 -1.48 -32.38 -62.86
C ASP A 619 -2.47 -33.41 -62.28
N GLU A 620 -2.54 -34.61 -62.85
CA GLU A 620 -3.31 -35.71 -62.27
C GLU A 620 -2.72 -36.19 -60.93
N VAL A 621 -1.40 -36.28 -60.84
CA VAL A 621 -0.70 -36.64 -59.60
C VAL A 621 -0.93 -35.59 -58.51
N LYS A 622 -0.81 -34.30 -58.82
CA LYS A 622 -1.13 -33.22 -57.86
C LYS A 622 -2.58 -33.26 -57.39
N LYS A 623 -3.53 -33.56 -58.27
CA LYS A 623 -4.95 -33.71 -57.88
C LYS A 623 -5.15 -34.88 -56.92
N ARG A 624 -4.50 -36.02 -57.16
CA ARG A 624 -4.55 -37.19 -56.26
C ARG A 624 -3.93 -36.88 -54.90
N GLN A 625 -2.76 -36.24 -54.88
CA GLN A 625 -2.05 -35.86 -53.66
C GLN A 625 -2.87 -34.90 -52.78
N ASN A 626 -3.50 -33.89 -53.38
CA ASN A 626 -4.39 -32.98 -52.65
C ASN A 626 -5.62 -33.70 -52.10
N LYS A 627 -6.18 -34.66 -52.83
CA LYS A 627 -7.31 -35.46 -52.36
C LYS A 627 -6.94 -36.31 -51.14
N GLU A 628 -5.78 -36.98 -51.16
CA GLU A 628 -5.27 -37.77 -50.03
C GLU A 628 -4.99 -36.90 -48.80
N MET A 629 -4.38 -35.72 -48.99
CA MET A 629 -4.10 -34.79 -47.90
C MET A 629 -5.40 -34.29 -47.25
N ASN A 630 -6.42 -33.96 -48.05
CA ASN A 630 -7.71 -33.51 -47.54
C ASN A 630 -8.43 -34.64 -46.77
N GLN A 631 -8.43 -35.87 -47.29
CA GLN A 631 -9.01 -37.02 -46.59
C GLN A 631 -8.32 -37.29 -45.25
N LEU A 632 -7.00 -37.19 -45.20
CA LEU A 632 -6.25 -37.33 -43.95
C LEU A 632 -6.64 -36.24 -42.94
N MET A 633 -6.73 -34.98 -43.39
CA MET A 633 -7.12 -33.86 -42.54
C MET A 633 -8.56 -33.99 -42.01
N GLU A 634 -9.49 -34.49 -42.82
CA GLU A 634 -10.88 -34.73 -42.40
C GLU A 634 -10.95 -35.79 -41.30
N ILE A 635 -10.30 -36.95 -41.50
CA ILE A 635 -10.26 -38.04 -40.51
C ILE A 635 -9.66 -37.57 -39.18
N GLU A 636 -8.56 -36.81 -39.24
CA GLU A 636 -7.87 -36.35 -38.03
C GLU A 636 -8.65 -35.25 -37.31
N ASN A 637 -9.34 -34.38 -38.04
CA ASN A 637 -10.24 -33.38 -37.45
C ASN A 637 -11.44 -34.04 -36.76
N GLU A 638 -12.03 -35.09 -37.32
CA GLU A 638 -13.10 -35.85 -36.68
C GLU A 638 -12.60 -36.54 -35.41
N ALA A 639 -11.45 -37.22 -35.47
CA ALA A 639 -10.85 -37.86 -34.30
C ALA A 639 -10.43 -36.84 -33.21
N GLU A 640 -10.02 -35.63 -33.59
CA GLU A 640 -9.75 -34.55 -32.63
C GLU A 640 -11.02 -34.06 -31.95
N LYS A 641 -12.13 -33.90 -32.69
CA LYS A 641 -13.42 -33.52 -32.11
C LYS A 641 -13.89 -34.52 -31.08
N GLU A 642 -13.82 -35.81 -31.37
CA GLU A 642 -14.19 -36.88 -30.42
C GLU A 642 -13.31 -36.85 -29.16
N ARG A 643 -11.99 -36.63 -29.30
CA ARG A 643 -11.08 -36.51 -28.16
C ARG A 643 -11.40 -35.30 -27.28
N VAL A 644 -11.67 -34.16 -27.89
CA VAL A 644 -12.03 -32.92 -27.18
C VAL A 644 -13.39 -33.06 -26.48
N GLU A 645 -14.37 -33.67 -27.14
CA GLU A 645 -15.67 -33.96 -26.53
C GLU A 645 -15.52 -34.89 -25.31
N LYS A 646 -14.69 -35.93 -25.43
CA LYS A 646 -14.35 -36.83 -24.32
C LYS A 646 -13.71 -36.06 -23.15
N ILE A 647 -12.68 -35.24 -23.40
CA ILE A 647 -12.03 -34.38 -22.39
C ILE A 647 -13.03 -33.46 -21.68
N ASN A 648 -13.98 -32.90 -22.43
CA ASN A 648 -14.98 -31.98 -21.88
C ASN A 648 -16.07 -32.69 -21.09
N SER A 649 -16.40 -33.94 -21.45
CA SER A 649 -17.39 -34.76 -20.75
C SER A 649 -16.87 -35.34 -19.43
N THR A 650 -15.55 -35.46 -19.27
CA THR A 650 -14.92 -36.00 -18.06
C THR A 650 -14.95 -34.98 -16.92
N SER A 651 -15.58 -35.36 -15.80
CA SER A 651 -15.68 -34.51 -14.60
C SER A 651 -14.49 -34.66 -13.64
N ASP A 652 -13.77 -35.79 -13.69
CA ASP A 652 -12.57 -36.01 -12.88
C ASP A 652 -11.37 -35.25 -13.48
N GLU A 653 -10.76 -34.38 -12.68
CA GLU A 653 -9.68 -33.50 -13.11
C GLU A 653 -8.38 -34.28 -13.41
N GLY A 654 -8.15 -35.39 -12.68
CA GLY A 654 -7.01 -36.27 -12.92
C GLY A 654 -7.13 -37.07 -14.23
N GLU A 655 -8.32 -37.58 -14.53
CA GLU A 655 -8.62 -38.24 -15.80
C GLU A 655 -8.60 -37.25 -16.97
N LYS A 656 -9.09 -36.02 -16.75
CA LYS A 656 -9.04 -34.94 -17.74
C LYS A 656 -7.61 -34.57 -18.14
N GLU A 657 -6.68 -34.48 -17.18
CA GLU A 657 -5.27 -34.23 -17.47
C GLU A 657 -4.64 -35.37 -18.29
N LYS A 658 -4.97 -36.64 -17.99
CA LYS A 658 -4.52 -37.79 -18.78
C LYS A 658 -5.04 -37.74 -20.23
N LEU A 659 -6.34 -37.48 -20.40
CA LEU A 659 -6.95 -37.36 -21.73
C LEU A 659 -6.36 -36.18 -22.52
N GLN A 660 -6.00 -35.09 -21.86
CA GLN A 660 -5.31 -33.96 -22.49
C GLN A 660 -3.91 -34.35 -22.98
N GLN A 661 -3.14 -35.08 -22.17
CA GLN A 661 -1.83 -35.59 -22.57
C GLN A 661 -1.92 -36.58 -23.74
N GLU A 662 -2.91 -37.49 -23.73
CA GLU A 662 -3.17 -38.40 -24.85
C GLU A 662 -3.53 -37.64 -26.12
N ASN A 663 -4.33 -36.57 -26.02
CA ASN A 663 -4.68 -35.73 -27.16
C ASN A 663 -3.46 -35.01 -27.74
N ASP A 664 -2.58 -34.47 -26.89
CA ASP A 664 -1.35 -33.81 -27.34
C ASP A 664 -0.37 -34.79 -28.01
N GLN A 665 -0.25 -36.01 -27.48
CA GLN A 665 0.52 -37.08 -28.13
C GLN A 665 -0.07 -37.45 -29.48
N ALA A 666 -1.39 -37.60 -29.57
CA ALA A 666 -2.06 -37.91 -30.82
C ALA A 666 -1.88 -36.79 -31.87
N LYS A 667 -1.94 -35.51 -31.48
CA LYS A 667 -1.60 -34.38 -32.38
C LYS A 667 -0.16 -34.44 -32.91
N ALA A 668 0.79 -34.84 -32.06
CA ALA A 668 2.18 -35.02 -32.50
C ALA A 668 2.30 -36.16 -33.52
N HIS A 669 1.56 -37.27 -33.33
CA HIS A 669 1.50 -38.36 -34.30
C HIS A 669 0.87 -37.94 -35.63
N THR A 670 -0.24 -37.20 -35.60
CA THR A 670 -0.91 -36.65 -36.77
C THR A 670 0.04 -35.76 -37.58
N SER A 671 0.75 -34.84 -36.92
CA SER A 671 1.74 -33.97 -37.55
C SER A 671 2.86 -34.77 -38.26
N ASN A 672 3.37 -35.83 -37.61
CA ASN A 672 4.35 -36.72 -38.22
C ASN A 672 3.80 -37.44 -39.47
N ARG A 673 2.55 -37.88 -39.42
CA ARG A 673 1.89 -38.56 -40.55
C ARG A 673 1.67 -37.64 -41.74
N ILE A 674 1.24 -36.39 -41.50
CA ILE A 674 1.11 -35.35 -42.53
C ILE A 674 2.47 -35.06 -43.18
N ASN A 675 3.54 -34.93 -42.39
CA ASN A 675 4.88 -34.71 -42.90
C ASN A 675 5.39 -35.89 -43.74
N GLN A 676 5.11 -37.12 -43.33
CA GLN A 676 5.46 -38.32 -44.11
C GLN A 676 4.73 -38.35 -45.46
N LEU A 677 3.43 -38.07 -45.46
CA LEU A 677 2.62 -38.00 -46.67
C LEU A 677 3.13 -36.90 -47.62
N HIS A 678 3.42 -35.71 -47.08
CA HIS A 678 3.98 -34.60 -47.85
C HIS A 678 5.33 -34.95 -48.49
N ASN A 679 6.22 -35.61 -47.75
CA ASN A 679 7.51 -36.05 -48.30
C ASN A 679 7.33 -37.13 -49.39
N SER A 680 6.38 -38.05 -49.22
CA SER A 680 6.03 -39.04 -50.25
C SER A 680 5.53 -38.36 -51.53
N HIS A 681 4.66 -37.34 -51.38
CA HIS A 681 4.14 -36.55 -52.50
C HIS A 681 5.24 -35.79 -53.24
N GLN A 682 6.19 -35.19 -52.50
CA GLN A 682 7.35 -34.53 -53.10
C GLN A 682 8.27 -35.51 -53.83
N GLN A 683 8.50 -36.70 -53.28
CA GLN A 683 9.32 -37.73 -53.93
C GLN A 683 8.67 -38.22 -55.24
N GLU A 684 7.36 -38.41 -55.23
CA GLU A 684 6.61 -38.82 -56.43
C GLU A 684 6.66 -37.77 -57.54
N ILE A 685 6.45 -36.48 -57.20
CA ILE A 685 6.63 -35.39 -58.17
C ILE A 685 8.07 -35.37 -58.69
N LYS A 686 9.04 -35.56 -57.80
CA LYS A 686 10.46 -35.55 -58.18
C LYS A 686 10.80 -36.66 -59.17
N ILE A 687 10.28 -37.87 -58.99
CA ILE A 687 10.47 -38.99 -59.92
C ILE A 687 9.90 -38.63 -61.31
N LEU A 688 8.72 -38.03 -61.35
CA LEU A 688 8.06 -37.62 -62.61
C LEU A 688 8.72 -36.41 -63.30
N THR A 689 9.54 -35.63 -62.58
CA THR A 689 10.27 -34.48 -63.15
C THR A 689 11.73 -34.80 -63.51
N ASP A 690 12.31 -35.85 -62.91
CA ASP A 690 13.70 -36.26 -63.14
C ASP A 690 13.82 -37.34 -64.25
N GLU A 691 12.71 -37.97 -64.67
CA GLU A 691 12.57 -38.80 -65.90
C GLU A 691 12.16 -37.96 -67.10
#